data_AF-A0A8J2N1F5-F1
#
_entry.id   AF-A0A8J2N1F5-F1
#
_cell.length_a   1.000
_cell.length_b   1.000
_cell.length_c   1.000
_cell.angle_alpha   90.00
_cell.angle_beta   90.00
_cell.angle_gamma   90.00
#
_symmetry.space_group_name_H-M   'P 1'
#
loop_
_entity.id
_entity.type
_entity.pdbx_description
1 polymer ?
#
loop_
_entity_poly.entity_id
_entity_poly.type
_entity_poly.pdbx_seq_one_letter_code
_entity_poly.pdbx_strand_id
1 'polypeptide(L)'
;MPSKGVRCFTYIAADGVEIEYTVPKQNVKRSDQQQFLHDHLEVESSNLPRFKFTGNFEFIVRQHGQELTKQWVAINSMTGKLEDGTMVNMDQTPSIFANDLIITYGFYDAGPGLAELPKQHQCYVTVTKNYENWMRDVIPQASDKSNRPFHKMVLPSAHDIGMNNMSSSLSMLKNAGTGIIKEVLGRSLPHALSILNKVGDGAINRIAPDIIRALAITQKDTLDTILKIGARYFEFRPAKCHRQMQKVSPLEDTWYFQHGAIPGMPYRTLLDHIIRFLLDHRDEIIVVHNRWDGVPGDCPRPNDDELRDVLNDLLRDKDLKPGNQDDMMHRSIRDLRTSNTRLILLKDTAQISNYDDVANATLTGDSMVEKLSVMAQDPPKGHPITLLQCQATATNIRDVIIASVLDSDVSTSPILATKPVCDHKILPLEQSTNQGRKQFEPSKYIPHHHFELQQHIVIIMVERANKPSALNAPTASGPGPQVDIVGEGGSQKVVARLPSGESVEVLLFGATVTSWKSNGGKTENLWLSDAADLTGKKPVRGGIPVVFPVFGPPPKDGHATSSLPQHGFARGSRWEYMGKSTAEDALDSNSIKLDFGLDRQSLSEESRKAWPLDFGLVYSVTLSKDSLQAVLTVRNEGEESFEFQFLLHTYFRIQDVSKIAITGLSGTEYIDKVLNASTHTQSDNQLKITGETDRVYKDIKQDTTSITEDGKPRFDVIRDNVKDTVTWNPWIEKAKAMGDFSPDDGYKNMVCVEIGAVDGWQRLEKGEVWEGGMLVKSHL
;
A
#
# COMPACT_ATOMS: atom_id res chain seq x y z
N MET A 1 27.89 5.85 2.21
CA MET A 1 26.84 6.86 1.95
C MET A 1 25.51 6.13 1.89
N PRO A 2 24.36 6.78 2.15
CA PRO A 2 23.07 6.13 2.01
C PRO A 2 22.85 5.67 0.56
N SER A 3 22.30 4.46 0.42
CA SER A 3 21.88 3.90 -0.86
C SER A 3 20.69 2.98 -0.67
N LYS A 4 19.92 2.78 -1.74
CA LYS A 4 18.81 1.83 -1.75
C LYS A 4 18.95 0.88 -2.93
N GLY A 5 19.10 -0.41 -2.62
CA GLY A 5 19.25 -1.47 -3.60
C GLY A 5 17.94 -1.88 -4.27
N VAL A 6 18.01 -2.11 -5.57
CA VAL A 6 16.98 -2.77 -6.38
C VAL A 6 17.56 -4.06 -6.94
N ARG A 7 16.89 -5.19 -6.71
CA ARG A 7 17.14 -6.44 -7.42
C ARG A 7 16.27 -6.49 -8.66
N CYS A 8 16.90 -6.66 -9.82
CA CYS A 8 16.20 -6.76 -11.09
C CYS A 8 16.09 -8.23 -11.50
N PHE A 9 14.96 -8.63 -12.06
CA PHE A 9 14.70 -10.00 -12.48
C PHE A 9 14.15 -10.00 -13.91
N THR A 10 14.73 -10.82 -14.78
CA THR A 10 14.59 -10.67 -16.23
C THR A 10 14.31 -12.00 -16.91
N TYR A 11 13.34 -12.02 -17.83
CA TYR A 11 13.18 -13.11 -18.80
C TYR A 11 12.68 -12.60 -20.15
N ILE A 12 13.17 -13.21 -21.24
CA ILE A 12 12.79 -12.87 -22.61
C ILE A 12 12.45 -14.17 -23.38
N ALA A 13 11.24 -14.27 -23.94
CA ALA A 13 10.85 -15.31 -24.91
C ALA A 13 10.36 -14.71 -26.25
N ALA A 14 10.90 -13.55 -26.59
CA ALA A 14 10.60 -12.81 -27.80
C ALA A 14 11.89 -12.43 -28.55
N ASP A 15 11.82 -12.44 -29.88
CA ASP A 15 12.99 -12.25 -30.73
C ASP A 15 13.37 -10.76 -30.84
N GLY A 16 14.67 -10.49 -30.81
CA GLY A 16 15.22 -9.14 -30.94
C GLY A 16 14.97 -8.21 -29.75
N VAL A 17 14.52 -8.71 -28.60
CA VAL A 17 14.23 -7.90 -27.41
C VAL A 17 15.48 -7.62 -26.58
N GLU A 18 15.58 -6.38 -26.08
CA GLU A 18 16.52 -5.92 -25.06
C GLU A 18 15.74 -5.34 -23.88
N ILE A 19 16.17 -5.62 -22.65
CA ILE A 19 15.73 -4.92 -21.43
C ILE A 19 16.96 -4.21 -20.84
N GLU A 20 16.83 -2.92 -20.56
CA GLU A 20 17.84 -2.08 -19.91
C GLU A 20 17.31 -1.54 -18.58
N TYR A 21 18.00 -1.82 -17.48
CA TYR A 21 17.77 -1.22 -16.17
C TYR A 21 18.79 -0.10 -15.92
N THR A 22 18.36 1.00 -15.33
CA THR A 22 19.21 2.18 -15.06
C THR A 22 18.96 2.74 -13.66
N VAL A 23 20.04 3.17 -13.00
CA VAL A 23 20.04 4.05 -11.81
C VAL A 23 21.07 5.16 -12.05
N PRO A 24 21.19 6.20 -11.18
CA PRO A 24 22.17 7.26 -11.39
C PRO A 24 23.61 6.73 -11.57
N LYS A 25 24.20 7.01 -12.74
CA LYS A 25 25.52 6.56 -13.21
C LYS A 25 25.74 5.04 -13.39
N GLN A 26 24.72 4.18 -13.29
CA GLN A 26 24.86 2.74 -13.54
C GLN A 26 23.73 2.19 -14.41
N ASN A 27 24.03 1.23 -15.30
CA ASN A 27 23.00 0.50 -16.04
C ASN A 27 23.40 -0.97 -16.27
N VAL A 28 22.40 -1.80 -16.58
CA VAL A 28 22.55 -3.22 -16.93
C VAL A 28 21.62 -3.55 -18.09
N LYS A 29 22.13 -4.25 -19.11
CA LYS A 29 21.36 -4.69 -20.29
C LYS A 29 21.26 -6.22 -20.35
N ARG A 30 20.10 -6.73 -20.78
CA ARG A 30 19.81 -8.16 -20.96
C ARG A 30 19.10 -8.40 -22.28
N SER A 31 19.50 -9.48 -22.97
CA SER A 31 18.92 -9.93 -24.25
C SER A 31 18.84 -11.46 -24.37
N ASP A 32 19.15 -12.14 -23.28
CA ASP A 32 19.30 -13.58 -23.18
C ASP A 32 17.94 -14.27 -23.20
N GLN A 33 17.64 -14.98 -24.30
CA GLN A 33 16.37 -15.67 -24.44
C GLN A 33 16.27 -16.92 -23.54
N GLN A 34 15.05 -17.17 -23.06
CA GLN A 34 14.59 -18.36 -22.32
C GLN A 34 15.30 -18.64 -20.99
N GLN A 35 16.18 -17.74 -20.54
CA GLN A 35 16.86 -17.78 -19.24
C GLN A 35 16.22 -16.78 -18.28
N PHE A 36 16.00 -17.18 -17.03
CA PHE A 36 15.54 -16.27 -15.98
C PHE A 36 16.76 -15.75 -15.20
N LEU A 37 17.19 -14.54 -15.52
CA LEU A 37 18.38 -13.91 -14.95
C LEU A 37 17.99 -12.93 -13.83
N HIS A 38 18.95 -12.61 -12.97
CA HIS A 38 18.77 -11.56 -11.97
C HIS A 38 20.03 -10.70 -11.82
N ASP A 39 19.81 -9.46 -11.41
CA ASP A 39 20.78 -8.38 -11.33
C ASP A 39 20.55 -7.52 -10.10
N HIS A 40 21.46 -6.59 -9.85
CA HIS A 40 21.42 -5.70 -8.71
C HIS A 40 21.99 -4.33 -9.09
N LEU A 41 21.25 -3.26 -8.78
CA LEU A 41 21.68 -1.87 -8.90
C LEU A 41 21.40 -1.13 -7.59
N GLU A 42 22.15 -0.07 -7.30
CA GLU A 42 22.03 0.74 -6.07
C GLU A 42 21.76 2.21 -6.41
N VAL A 43 20.67 2.77 -5.86
CA VAL A 43 20.41 4.22 -5.91
C VAL A 43 21.25 4.88 -4.81
N GLU A 44 22.54 5.09 -5.10
CA GLU A 44 23.48 5.71 -4.17
C GLU A 44 23.40 7.24 -4.13
N SER A 45 23.43 7.82 -2.92
CA SER A 45 23.61 9.28 -2.74
C SER A 45 24.91 9.82 -3.34
N SER A 46 25.93 8.96 -3.49
CA SER A 46 27.20 9.27 -4.17
C SER A 46 27.02 9.63 -5.65
N ASN A 47 25.91 9.18 -6.24
CA ASN A 47 25.61 9.27 -7.65
C ASN A 47 24.58 10.35 -7.99
N LEU A 48 24.06 11.04 -6.98
CA LEU A 48 23.12 12.15 -7.10
C LEU A 48 23.83 13.53 -7.11
N PRO A 49 23.13 14.59 -7.54
CA PRO A 49 23.55 15.97 -7.28
C PRO A 49 23.71 16.24 -5.78
N ARG A 50 24.62 17.15 -5.42
CA ARG A 50 24.82 17.55 -4.02
C ARG A 50 23.52 18.12 -3.42
N PHE A 51 23.13 17.63 -2.25
CA PHE A 51 21.85 17.92 -1.59
C PHE A 51 20.62 17.43 -2.38
N LYS A 52 20.72 16.22 -2.96
CA LYS A 52 19.58 15.40 -3.34
C LYS A 52 19.78 13.98 -2.82
N PHE A 53 18.70 13.36 -2.34
CA PHE A 53 18.67 11.94 -1.95
C PHE A 53 17.74 11.11 -2.85
N THR A 54 16.88 11.73 -3.66
CA THR A 54 16.05 11.01 -4.63
C THR A 54 16.79 10.72 -5.94
N GLY A 55 16.75 9.46 -6.40
CA GLY A 55 17.22 9.03 -7.71
C GLY A 55 16.24 8.10 -8.42
N ASN A 56 16.11 8.23 -9.74
CA ASN A 56 15.29 7.32 -10.54
C ASN A 56 15.94 5.93 -10.64
N PHE A 57 15.18 4.90 -10.29
CA PHE A 57 15.32 3.58 -10.91
C PHE A 57 14.42 3.54 -12.16
N GLU A 58 14.95 3.04 -13.27
CA GLU A 58 14.24 2.98 -14.55
C GLU A 58 14.44 1.62 -15.23
N PHE A 59 13.44 1.14 -15.96
CA PHE A 59 13.63 0.09 -16.97
C PHE A 59 13.10 0.53 -18.33
N ILE A 60 13.76 0.07 -19.38
CA ILE A 60 13.39 0.31 -20.78
C ILE A 60 13.38 -1.02 -21.52
N VAL A 61 12.30 -1.29 -22.26
CA VAL A 61 12.19 -2.47 -23.13
C VAL A 61 12.26 -2.02 -24.59
N ARG A 62 13.09 -2.69 -25.38
CA ARG A 62 13.26 -2.42 -26.81
C ARG A 62 13.08 -3.70 -27.63
N GLN A 63 12.61 -3.57 -28.87
CA GLN A 63 12.57 -4.64 -29.87
C GLN A 63 13.28 -4.14 -31.13
N HIS A 64 14.30 -4.87 -31.58
CA HIS A 64 15.18 -4.48 -32.70
C HIS A 64 15.78 -3.05 -32.57
N GLY A 65 15.99 -2.58 -31.34
CA GLY A 65 16.50 -1.24 -31.02
C GLY A 65 15.43 -0.14 -30.94
N GLN A 66 14.20 -0.38 -31.36
CA GLN A 66 13.08 0.53 -31.13
C GLN A 66 12.57 0.39 -29.69
N GLU A 67 12.41 1.51 -28.99
CA GLU A 67 11.81 1.54 -27.65
C GLU A 67 10.30 1.22 -27.71
N LEU A 68 9.86 0.27 -26.87
CA LEU A 68 8.46 -0.15 -26.75
C LEU A 68 7.80 0.45 -25.50
N THR A 69 8.54 0.50 -24.39
CA THR A 69 8.11 1.16 -23.15
C THR A 69 9.31 1.54 -22.29
N LYS A 70 9.13 2.61 -21.52
CA LYS A 70 10.00 3.00 -20.40
C LYS A 70 9.13 3.17 -19.15
N GLN A 71 9.54 2.56 -18.06
CA GLN A 71 8.92 2.69 -16.73
C GLN A 71 9.96 3.18 -15.72
N TRP A 72 9.54 3.92 -14.70
CA TRP A 72 10.46 4.49 -13.71
C TRP A 72 9.81 4.69 -12.35
N VAL A 73 10.64 4.76 -11.31
CA VAL A 73 10.24 5.18 -9.97
C VAL A 73 11.37 5.96 -9.31
N ALA A 74 11.04 7.09 -8.69
CA ALA A 74 11.93 7.89 -7.87
C ALA A 74 12.08 7.24 -6.48
N ILE A 75 13.30 6.86 -6.12
CA ILE A 75 13.64 6.17 -4.88
C ILE A 75 14.49 7.11 -4.01
N ASN A 76 14.10 7.31 -2.77
CA ASN A 76 14.90 8.02 -1.77
C ASN A 76 16.06 7.13 -1.29
N SER A 77 17.31 7.56 -1.47
CA SER A 77 18.52 6.80 -1.10
C SER A 77 18.77 6.68 0.40
N MET A 78 18.05 7.42 1.26
CA MET A 78 18.17 7.34 2.72
C MET A 78 17.07 6.46 3.33
N THR A 79 15.81 6.78 3.05
CA THR A 79 14.66 6.08 3.63
C THR A 79 14.27 4.83 2.85
N GLY A 80 14.61 4.77 1.56
CA GLY A 80 14.12 3.76 0.63
C GLY A 80 12.69 3.99 0.15
N LYS A 81 12.04 5.11 0.51
CA LYS A 81 10.67 5.41 0.10
C LYS A 81 10.57 5.71 -1.40
N LEU A 82 9.46 5.32 -2.02
CA LEU A 82 9.08 5.69 -3.38
C LEU A 82 8.37 7.05 -3.36
N GLU A 83 8.86 8.02 -4.15
CA GLU A 83 8.37 9.42 -4.10
C GLU A 83 7.46 9.80 -5.28
N ASP A 84 7.73 9.28 -6.48
CA ASP A 84 6.96 9.53 -7.72
C ASP A 84 7.30 8.45 -8.77
N GLY A 85 6.49 8.32 -9.82
CA GLY A 85 6.78 7.46 -10.97
C GLY A 85 5.60 6.67 -11.51
N THR A 86 5.92 5.67 -12.34
CA THR A 86 4.96 4.75 -12.99
C THR A 86 4.93 3.36 -12.34
N MET A 87 5.61 3.18 -11.20
CA MET A 87 5.70 1.92 -10.45
C MET A 87 5.61 2.14 -8.93
N VAL A 88 4.95 3.21 -8.48
CA VAL A 88 4.84 3.55 -7.05
C VAL A 88 3.91 2.57 -6.32
N ASN A 89 2.91 2.00 -7.00
CA ASN A 89 2.03 0.98 -6.44
C ASN A 89 1.63 -0.08 -7.48
N MET A 90 1.03 -1.18 -7.00
CA MET A 90 0.68 -2.32 -7.85
C MET A 90 -0.33 -1.97 -8.96
N ASP A 91 -1.31 -1.11 -8.68
CA ASP A 91 -2.34 -0.67 -9.63
C ASP A 91 -1.75 0.15 -10.80
N GLN A 92 -0.58 0.77 -10.62
CA GLN A 92 0.19 1.46 -11.67
C GLN A 92 1.05 0.52 -12.54
N THR A 93 1.10 -0.78 -12.25
CA THR A 93 1.94 -1.75 -12.99
C THR A 93 1.17 -2.70 -13.94
N PRO A 94 0.08 -2.30 -14.63
CA PRO A 94 -0.65 -3.21 -15.53
C PRO A 94 0.23 -3.59 -16.73
N SER A 95 0.09 -4.83 -17.20
CA SER A 95 0.97 -5.36 -18.26
C SER A 95 0.71 -4.72 -19.62
N ILE A 96 1.80 -4.44 -20.34
CA ILE A 96 1.81 -3.58 -21.53
C ILE A 96 1.82 -4.44 -22.81
N PHE A 97 0.90 -4.14 -23.72
CA PHE A 97 0.80 -4.77 -25.04
C PHE A 97 1.47 -3.86 -26.08
N ALA A 98 2.51 -4.37 -26.75
CA ALA A 98 3.28 -3.60 -27.74
C ALA A 98 3.67 -4.51 -28.92
N ASN A 99 3.33 -4.12 -30.14
CA ASN A 99 3.47 -4.97 -31.34
C ASN A 99 2.79 -6.34 -31.14
N ASP A 100 3.51 -7.44 -31.36
CA ASP A 100 3.09 -8.81 -31.10
C ASP A 100 3.47 -9.30 -29.69
N LEU A 101 3.93 -8.41 -28.81
CA LEU A 101 4.50 -8.74 -27.51
C LEU A 101 3.63 -8.32 -26.32
N ILE A 102 3.86 -9.02 -25.20
CA ILE A 102 3.38 -8.67 -23.87
C ILE A 102 4.59 -8.41 -22.99
N ILE A 103 4.56 -7.28 -22.29
CA ILE A 103 5.59 -6.83 -21.36
C ILE A 103 4.96 -6.85 -19.96
N THR A 104 5.25 -7.91 -19.23
CA THR A 104 4.74 -8.13 -17.87
C THR A 104 5.80 -7.71 -16.87
N TYR A 105 5.44 -6.83 -15.93
CA TYR A 105 6.36 -6.28 -14.96
C TYR A 105 5.68 -5.99 -13.63
N GLY A 106 6.48 -5.75 -12.59
CA GLY A 106 6.01 -5.25 -11.32
C GLY A 106 7.17 -4.79 -10.45
N PHE A 107 6.84 -4.02 -9.41
CA PHE A 107 7.80 -3.47 -8.46
C PHE A 107 7.34 -3.79 -7.03
N TYR A 108 8.25 -4.29 -6.22
CA TYR A 108 8.08 -4.57 -4.80
C TYR A 108 8.80 -3.50 -3.98
N ASP A 109 8.07 -2.82 -3.09
CA ASP A 109 8.72 -2.01 -2.06
C ASP A 109 9.11 -2.85 -0.85
N ALA A 110 10.37 -2.69 -0.46
CA ALA A 110 10.99 -3.35 0.68
C ALA A 110 10.73 -2.62 2.00
N GLY A 111 10.32 -1.34 1.96
CA GLY A 111 10.36 -0.46 3.12
C GLY A 111 11.75 -0.47 3.78
N PRO A 112 11.86 -0.47 5.11
CA PRO A 112 13.12 -0.71 5.81
C PRO A 112 13.51 -2.20 5.92
N GLY A 113 12.68 -3.13 5.42
CA GLY A 113 12.92 -4.57 5.47
C GLY A 113 12.63 -5.20 6.84
N LEU A 114 11.39 -5.04 7.30
CA LEU A 114 10.87 -5.56 8.58
C LEU A 114 10.61 -7.08 8.52
N ALA A 115 10.65 -7.75 9.67
CA ALA A 115 10.23 -9.16 9.82
C ALA A 115 10.77 -10.14 8.76
N GLU A 116 12.08 -10.07 8.50
CA GLU A 116 12.81 -10.86 7.49
C GLU A 116 12.44 -10.58 6.01
N LEU A 117 11.53 -9.65 5.71
CA LEU A 117 11.24 -9.22 4.34
C LEU A 117 12.51 -8.74 3.60
N PRO A 118 12.57 -8.88 2.26
CA PRO A 118 13.71 -8.45 1.47
C PRO A 118 14.00 -6.95 1.68
N LYS A 119 15.22 -6.60 2.11
CA LYS A 119 15.61 -5.21 2.43
C LYS A 119 15.84 -4.33 1.19
N GLN A 120 15.99 -4.97 0.04
CA GLN A 120 16.16 -4.36 -1.28
C GLN A 120 14.84 -4.46 -2.05
N HIS A 121 14.48 -3.41 -2.77
CA HIS A 121 13.33 -3.45 -3.69
C HIS A 121 13.52 -4.56 -4.73
N GLN A 122 12.44 -5.02 -5.34
CA GLN A 122 12.52 -5.99 -6.43
C GLN A 122 11.72 -5.49 -7.63
N CYS A 123 12.37 -5.36 -8.77
CA CYS A 123 11.72 -5.14 -10.05
C CYS A 123 11.81 -6.42 -10.88
N TYR A 124 10.69 -6.87 -11.45
CA TYR A 124 10.71 -7.93 -12.45
C TYR A 124 10.18 -7.41 -13.77
N VAL A 125 10.80 -7.81 -14.88
CA VAL A 125 10.36 -7.51 -16.25
C VAL A 125 10.51 -8.76 -17.10
N THR A 126 9.41 -9.20 -17.69
CA THR A 126 9.32 -10.41 -18.48
C THR A 126 8.63 -10.07 -19.80
N VAL A 127 9.21 -10.53 -20.92
CA VAL A 127 8.72 -10.19 -22.26
C VAL A 127 8.45 -11.45 -23.04
N THR A 128 7.20 -11.62 -23.48
CA THR A 128 6.72 -12.77 -24.24
C THR A 128 6.00 -12.32 -25.50
N LYS A 129 5.64 -13.27 -26.36
CA LYS A 129 4.70 -13.03 -27.46
C LYS A 129 3.26 -12.97 -26.92
N ASN A 130 2.34 -12.42 -27.69
CA ASN A 130 0.91 -12.42 -27.37
C ASN A 130 0.35 -13.85 -27.47
N TYR A 131 -0.32 -14.30 -26.39
CA TYR A 131 -0.80 -15.66 -26.19
C TYR A 131 -2.34 -15.74 -26.12
N GLU A 132 -3.04 -14.73 -26.63
CA GLU A 132 -4.49 -14.76 -26.85
C GLU A 132 -4.94 -15.94 -27.76
N ASN A 133 -4.06 -16.40 -28.66
CA ASN A 133 -4.31 -17.54 -29.56
C ASN A 133 -3.42 -18.77 -29.22
N TRP A 134 -2.96 -18.87 -27.97
CA TRP A 134 -1.96 -19.86 -27.54
C TRP A 134 -2.31 -21.32 -27.92
N MET A 135 -3.55 -21.76 -27.67
CA MET A 135 -3.94 -23.14 -27.95
C MET A 135 -4.08 -23.41 -29.44
N ARG A 136 -4.47 -22.42 -30.25
CA ARG A 136 -4.40 -22.48 -31.73
C ARG A 136 -2.98 -22.74 -32.20
N ASP A 137 -2.02 -21.98 -31.66
CA ASP A 137 -0.65 -21.91 -32.18
C ASP A 137 0.21 -23.09 -31.68
N VAL A 138 0.03 -23.53 -30.43
CA VAL A 138 0.69 -24.75 -29.88
C VAL A 138 0.02 -26.04 -30.37
N ILE A 139 -1.28 -26.00 -30.69
CA ILE A 139 -2.08 -27.13 -31.18
C ILE A 139 -2.92 -26.71 -32.41
N PRO A 140 -2.30 -26.63 -33.61
CA PRO A 140 -3.02 -26.33 -34.84
C PRO A 140 -4.10 -27.38 -35.14
N GLN A 141 -5.25 -26.96 -35.69
CA GLN A 141 -6.43 -27.80 -35.89
C GLN A 141 -6.16 -29.07 -36.72
N ALA A 142 -5.22 -29.02 -37.68
CA ALA A 142 -4.82 -30.16 -38.51
C ALA A 142 -3.86 -31.14 -37.82
N SER A 143 -3.21 -30.76 -36.72
CA SER A 143 -2.10 -31.51 -36.10
C SER A 143 -2.53 -32.78 -35.35
N ASP A 144 -1.61 -33.75 -35.22
CA ASP A 144 -1.82 -34.95 -34.38
C ASP A 144 -2.07 -34.63 -32.91
N LYS A 145 -1.54 -33.50 -32.41
CA LYS A 145 -1.85 -33.01 -31.06
C LYS A 145 -3.36 -32.76 -30.88
N SER A 146 -4.06 -32.27 -31.91
CA SER A 146 -5.50 -31.97 -31.84
C SER A 146 -6.36 -33.24 -31.65
N ASN A 147 -5.90 -34.40 -32.10
CA ASN A 147 -6.59 -35.68 -31.94
C ASN A 147 -6.43 -36.29 -30.54
N ARG A 148 -5.61 -35.70 -29.66
CA ARG A 148 -5.40 -36.20 -28.30
C ARG A 148 -6.54 -35.77 -27.37
N PRO A 149 -6.91 -36.59 -26.37
CA PRO A 149 -7.88 -36.21 -25.35
C PRO A 149 -7.49 -34.89 -24.68
N PHE A 150 -8.44 -33.98 -24.48
CA PHE A 150 -8.17 -32.64 -23.94
C PHE A 150 -7.47 -32.70 -22.58
N HIS A 151 -7.81 -33.67 -21.72
CA HIS A 151 -7.15 -33.85 -20.44
C HIS A 151 -5.62 -34.03 -20.52
N LYS A 152 -5.05 -34.46 -21.65
CA LYS A 152 -3.59 -34.53 -21.80
C LYS A 152 -2.91 -33.17 -21.97
N MET A 153 -3.66 -32.07 -21.89
CA MET A 153 -3.12 -30.72 -21.83
C MET A 153 -2.59 -30.36 -20.45
N VAL A 154 -1.61 -29.45 -20.47
CA VAL A 154 -1.16 -28.66 -19.34
C VAL A 154 -1.62 -27.24 -19.62
N LEU A 155 -2.38 -26.62 -18.70
CA LEU A 155 -2.96 -25.28 -18.86
C LEU A 155 -2.31 -24.28 -17.89
N PRO A 156 -1.87 -23.10 -18.35
CA PRO A 156 -1.58 -21.98 -17.47
C PRO A 156 -2.86 -21.51 -16.76
N SER A 157 -2.75 -21.08 -15.51
CA SER A 157 -3.89 -20.74 -14.64
C SER A 157 -3.57 -19.57 -13.75
N ALA A 158 -4.47 -18.61 -13.54
CA ALA A 158 -4.29 -17.58 -12.53
C ALA A 158 -4.91 -17.99 -11.18
N HIS A 159 -4.22 -17.72 -10.06
CA HIS A 159 -4.74 -17.96 -8.72
C HIS A 159 -5.77 -16.89 -8.32
N ASP A 160 -6.85 -17.27 -7.66
CA ASP A 160 -7.86 -16.36 -7.12
C ASP A 160 -8.36 -15.29 -8.10
N ILE A 161 -8.71 -15.74 -9.32
CA ILE A 161 -9.15 -14.85 -10.40
C ILE A 161 -10.40 -14.04 -10.01
N GLY A 162 -10.23 -12.72 -10.05
CA GLY A 162 -11.23 -11.77 -9.60
C GLY A 162 -10.86 -11.02 -8.32
N MET A 163 -9.75 -11.36 -7.67
CA MET A 163 -9.13 -10.54 -6.62
C MET A 163 -8.05 -9.61 -7.20
N ASN A 164 -8.43 -8.85 -8.23
CA ASN A 164 -7.49 -8.06 -9.04
C ASN A 164 -7.61 -6.53 -8.86
N ASN A 165 -8.55 -6.07 -8.04
CA ASN A 165 -8.73 -4.66 -7.68
C ASN A 165 -9.64 -4.54 -6.45
N MET A 166 -9.64 -3.37 -5.82
CA MET A 166 -10.32 -3.13 -4.54
C MET A 166 -11.82 -2.77 -4.63
N SER A 167 -12.45 -2.69 -5.81
CA SER A 167 -13.80 -2.11 -5.97
C SER A 167 -14.89 -2.78 -5.11
N SER A 168 -14.96 -4.11 -5.12
CA SER A 168 -15.92 -4.88 -4.31
C SER A 168 -15.64 -4.72 -2.81
N SER A 169 -14.37 -4.79 -2.41
CA SER A 169 -13.92 -4.63 -1.02
C SER A 169 -14.22 -3.24 -0.45
N LEU A 170 -13.97 -2.17 -1.22
CA LEU A 170 -14.23 -0.79 -0.80
C LEU A 170 -15.73 -0.51 -0.74
N SER A 171 -16.50 -1.03 -1.71
CA SER A 171 -17.96 -0.98 -1.69
C SER A 171 -18.51 -1.66 -0.44
N MET A 172 -18.01 -2.85 -0.10
CA MET A 172 -18.32 -3.58 1.12
C MET A 172 -18.00 -2.76 2.38
N LEU A 173 -16.81 -2.16 2.48
CA LEU A 173 -16.39 -1.40 3.66
C LEU A 173 -17.20 -0.09 3.87
N LYS A 174 -17.66 0.56 2.80
CA LYS A 174 -18.26 1.92 2.83
C LYS A 174 -19.34 2.16 3.89
N ASN A 175 -20.14 1.14 4.20
CA ASN A 175 -21.24 1.20 5.17
C ASN A 175 -21.02 0.26 6.38
N ALA A 176 -19.87 -0.40 6.49
CA ALA A 176 -19.64 -1.44 7.48
C ALA A 176 -19.22 -0.83 8.84
N GLY A 177 -19.96 -1.16 9.90
CA GLY A 177 -19.51 -0.86 11.27
C GLY A 177 -18.31 -1.73 11.65
N THR A 178 -17.42 -1.21 12.52
CA THR A 178 -16.13 -1.83 12.86
C THR A 178 -16.24 -3.30 13.30
N GLY A 179 -17.31 -3.68 14.01
CA GLY A 179 -17.57 -5.07 14.40
C GLY A 179 -17.82 -6.02 13.21
N ILE A 180 -18.47 -5.54 12.15
CA ILE A 180 -18.70 -6.33 10.92
C ILE A 180 -17.38 -6.45 10.13
N ILE A 181 -16.58 -5.37 10.08
CA ILE A 181 -15.25 -5.38 9.47
C ILE A 181 -14.35 -6.38 10.21
N LYS A 182 -14.33 -6.36 11.55
CA LYS A 182 -13.64 -7.34 12.39
C LYS A 182 -14.07 -8.78 12.10
N GLU A 183 -15.35 -9.05 11.90
CA GLU A 183 -15.84 -10.40 11.58
C GLU A 183 -15.48 -10.86 10.15
N VAL A 184 -15.54 -9.98 9.15
CA VAL A 184 -15.22 -10.31 7.75
C VAL A 184 -13.72 -10.52 7.55
N LEU A 185 -12.89 -9.61 8.05
CA LEU A 185 -11.44 -9.84 8.14
C LEU A 185 -11.17 -11.06 9.04
N GLY A 186 -12.00 -11.23 10.09
CA GLY A 186 -12.14 -12.40 10.95
C GLY A 186 -12.01 -13.75 10.27
N ARG A 187 -12.86 -13.99 9.27
CA ARG A 187 -12.91 -15.29 8.56
C ARG A 187 -11.93 -15.40 7.40
N SER A 188 -11.29 -14.30 7.01
CA SER A 188 -10.46 -14.24 5.79
C SER A 188 -8.96 -14.21 6.12
N LEU A 189 -8.58 -13.49 7.17
CA LEU A 189 -7.20 -13.16 7.52
C LEU A 189 -6.96 -13.38 9.03
N PRO A 190 -7.13 -14.61 9.54
CA PRO A 190 -7.26 -14.89 10.98
C PRO A 190 -6.10 -14.38 11.85
N HIS A 191 -4.88 -14.37 11.31
CA HIS A 191 -3.69 -13.84 12.00
C HIS A 191 -3.72 -12.31 12.14
N ALA A 192 -4.26 -11.57 11.16
CA ALA A 192 -4.35 -10.11 11.18
C ALA A 192 -5.29 -9.59 12.29
N LEU A 193 -6.24 -10.40 12.78
CA LEU A 193 -7.08 -10.02 13.92
C LEU A 193 -6.30 -9.82 15.21
N SER A 194 -5.19 -10.54 15.39
CA SER A 194 -4.32 -10.35 16.56
C SER A 194 -3.64 -8.98 16.57
N ILE A 195 -3.69 -8.27 15.44
CA ILE A 195 -3.24 -6.89 15.23
C ILE A 195 -4.44 -5.94 15.34
N LEU A 196 -5.50 -6.17 14.55
CA LEU A 196 -6.73 -5.36 14.56
C LEU A 196 -7.36 -5.23 15.95
N ASN A 197 -7.32 -6.26 16.79
CA ASN A 197 -7.86 -6.21 18.15
C ASN A 197 -6.99 -5.42 19.15
N LYS A 198 -5.81 -4.93 18.72
CA LYS A 198 -4.99 -3.97 19.47
C LYS A 198 -5.20 -2.52 19.01
N VAL A 199 -5.86 -2.32 17.87
CA VAL A 199 -6.13 -1.00 17.29
C VAL A 199 -7.49 -0.49 17.78
N GLY A 200 -7.60 0.82 18.04
CA GLY A 200 -8.87 1.45 18.44
C GLY A 200 -9.92 1.41 17.33
N ASP A 201 -11.20 1.22 17.68
CA ASP A 201 -12.27 0.96 16.70
C ASP A 201 -12.45 2.04 15.62
N GLY A 202 -12.02 3.28 15.88
CA GLY A 202 -12.05 4.38 14.91
C GLY A 202 -10.91 4.37 13.88
N ALA A 203 -9.77 3.72 14.17
CA ALA A 203 -8.64 3.60 13.25
C ALA A 203 -8.76 2.38 12.33
N ILE A 204 -9.43 1.31 12.80
CA ILE A 204 -9.63 0.06 12.04
C ILE A 204 -10.30 0.30 10.68
N ASN A 205 -11.24 1.24 10.59
CA ASN A 205 -11.93 1.54 9.34
C ASN A 205 -11.02 2.20 8.28
N ARG A 206 -9.89 2.81 8.71
CA ARG A 206 -8.89 3.41 7.80
C ARG A 206 -7.89 2.38 7.29
N ILE A 207 -7.43 1.46 8.15
CA ILE A 207 -6.44 0.43 7.78
C ILE A 207 -7.08 -0.80 7.11
N ALA A 208 -8.40 -1.01 7.24
CA ALA A 208 -9.08 -2.16 6.63
C ALA A 208 -8.95 -2.23 5.08
N PRO A 209 -9.06 -1.14 4.31
CA PRO A 209 -8.71 -1.11 2.89
C PRO A 209 -7.30 -1.67 2.60
N ASP A 210 -6.28 -1.20 3.29
CA ASP A 210 -4.88 -1.56 3.00
C ASP A 210 -4.54 -2.97 3.46
N ILE A 211 -5.13 -3.43 4.57
CA ILE A 211 -5.08 -4.84 5.01
C ILE A 211 -5.66 -5.76 3.94
N ILE A 212 -6.80 -5.42 3.34
CA ILE A 212 -7.37 -6.19 2.23
C ILE A 212 -6.48 -6.10 0.99
N ARG A 213 -5.97 -4.90 0.65
CA ARG A 213 -5.15 -4.72 -0.55
C ARG A 213 -3.82 -5.47 -0.46
N ALA A 214 -3.15 -5.44 0.69
CA ALA A 214 -1.86 -6.10 0.90
C ALA A 214 -1.97 -7.64 1.01
N LEU A 215 -3.09 -8.16 1.57
CA LEU A 215 -3.20 -9.57 1.95
C LEU A 215 -4.22 -10.40 1.14
N ALA A 216 -5.16 -9.75 0.43
CA ALA A 216 -6.23 -10.44 -0.30
C ALA A 216 -6.36 -10.05 -1.78
N ILE A 217 -5.75 -8.95 -2.26
CA ILE A 217 -5.60 -8.70 -3.71
C ILE A 217 -4.41 -9.52 -4.21
N THR A 218 -4.72 -10.56 -5.00
CA THR A 218 -3.76 -11.55 -5.48
C THR A 218 -3.22 -11.26 -6.87
N GLN A 219 -3.85 -10.31 -7.58
CA GLN A 219 -3.59 -10.00 -9.00
C GLN A 219 -3.55 -8.48 -9.20
N LYS A 220 -2.82 -8.03 -10.22
CA LYS A 220 -2.83 -6.62 -10.69
C LYS A 220 -3.60 -6.43 -12.01
N ASP A 221 -3.61 -7.47 -12.84
CA ASP A 221 -4.14 -7.41 -14.20
C ASP A 221 -5.61 -7.81 -14.29
N THR A 222 -6.28 -7.34 -15.35
CA THR A 222 -7.67 -7.73 -15.64
C THR A 222 -7.73 -9.16 -16.18
N LEU A 223 -8.90 -9.79 -16.08
CA LEU A 223 -9.16 -11.07 -16.73
C LEU A 223 -8.86 -11.03 -18.24
N ASP A 224 -9.17 -9.92 -18.93
CA ASP A 224 -8.89 -9.76 -20.36
C ASP A 224 -7.39 -9.73 -20.67
N THR A 225 -6.59 -9.12 -19.79
CA THR A 225 -5.11 -9.15 -19.85
C THR A 225 -4.60 -10.56 -19.60
N ILE A 226 -5.04 -11.19 -18.49
CA ILE A 226 -4.65 -12.55 -18.06
C ILE A 226 -4.97 -13.60 -19.14
N LEU A 227 -6.09 -13.45 -19.86
CA LEU A 227 -6.45 -14.28 -21.01
C LEU A 227 -5.48 -14.11 -22.19
N LYS A 228 -5.04 -12.89 -22.51
CA LYS A 228 -4.04 -12.65 -23.57
C LYS A 228 -2.65 -13.18 -23.22
N ILE A 229 -2.34 -13.35 -21.93
CA ILE A 229 -1.09 -13.96 -21.44
C ILE A 229 -1.11 -15.50 -21.52
N GLY A 230 -2.26 -16.09 -21.86
CA GLY A 230 -2.38 -17.53 -22.11
C GLY A 230 -2.98 -18.33 -20.95
N ALA A 231 -3.52 -17.69 -19.91
CA ALA A 231 -4.27 -18.40 -18.87
C ALA A 231 -5.52 -19.06 -19.48
N ARG A 232 -5.69 -20.36 -19.23
CA ARG A 232 -6.80 -21.19 -19.75
C ARG A 232 -7.47 -22.08 -18.71
N TYR A 233 -7.00 -22.11 -17.47
CA TYR A 233 -7.74 -22.65 -16.33
C TYR A 233 -7.91 -21.57 -15.27
N PHE A 234 -9.04 -21.60 -14.56
CA PHE A 234 -9.42 -20.61 -13.56
C PHE A 234 -10.13 -21.29 -12.39
N GLU A 235 -9.65 -21.09 -11.16
CA GLU A 235 -10.38 -21.49 -9.97
C GLU A 235 -11.27 -20.33 -9.51
N PHE A 236 -12.56 -20.59 -9.32
CA PHE A 236 -13.52 -19.59 -8.89
C PHE A 236 -14.31 -20.08 -7.69
N ARG A 237 -14.59 -19.17 -6.76
CA ARG A 237 -15.30 -19.49 -5.51
C ARG A 237 -16.61 -18.69 -5.42
N PRO A 238 -17.64 -19.04 -6.22
CA PRO A 238 -18.82 -18.20 -6.37
C PRO A 238 -19.73 -18.32 -5.14
N ALA A 239 -19.86 -17.26 -4.35
CA ALA A 239 -20.81 -17.19 -3.25
C ALA A 239 -21.25 -15.74 -3.00
N LYS A 240 -22.43 -15.58 -2.38
CA LYS A 240 -22.91 -14.28 -1.92
C LYS A 240 -22.01 -13.77 -0.79
N CYS A 241 -21.93 -12.44 -0.67
CA CYS A 241 -21.22 -11.77 0.42
C CYS A 241 -21.64 -12.32 1.79
N HIS A 242 -20.76 -12.20 2.79
CA HIS A 242 -21.03 -12.61 4.17
C HIS A 242 -22.40 -12.10 4.68
N ARG A 243 -23.19 -12.94 5.38
CA ARG A 243 -24.55 -12.62 5.87
C ARG A 243 -24.65 -11.37 6.74
N GLN A 244 -23.57 -10.98 7.42
CA GLN A 244 -23.53 -9.70 8.13
C GLN A 244 -23.34 -8.51 7.16
N MET A 245 -22.55 -8.68 6.10
CA MET A 245 -22.37 -7.67 5.07
C MET A 245 -23.62 -7.45 4.23
N GLN A 246 -24.40 -8.49 3.91
CA GLN A 246 -25.65 -8.35 3.15
C GLN A 246 -26.66 -7.38 3.79
N LYS A 247 -26.51 -7.04 5.08
CA LYS A 247 -27.38 -6.12 5.82
C LYS A 247 -27.00 -4.63 5.68
N VAL A 248 -25.79 -4.34 5.19
CA VAL A 248 -25.22 -2.98 5.17
C VAL A 248 -24.50 -2.63 3.86
N SER A 249 -24.00 -3.63 3.13
CA SER A 249 -23.25 -3.46 1.88
C SER A 249 -24.13 -2.88 0.77
N PRO A 250 -23.63 -1.93 -0.04
CA PRO A 250 -24.27 -1.46 -1.26
C PRO A 250 -24.05 -2.40 -2.46
N LEU A 251 -23.36 -3.54 -2.28
CA LEU A 251 -23.15 -4.54 -3.34
C LEU A 251 -24.47 -5.23 -3.75
N GLU A 252 -24.56 -5.60 -5.03
CA GLU A 252 -25.66 -6.41 -5.57
C GLU A 252 -25.73 -7.78 -4.87
N ASP A 253 -26.93 -8.31 -4.63
CA ASP A 253 -27.16 -9.64 -4.02
C ASP A 253 -26.91 -10.79 -5.01
N THR A 254 -25.68 -10.86 -5.51
CA THR A 254 -25.21 -11.76 -6.57
C THR A 254 -24.02 -12.61 -6.10
N TRP A 255 -23.54 -13.50 -6.97
CA TRP A 255 -22.43 -14.40 -6.67
C TRP A 255 -21.10 -13.72 -6.99
N TYR A 256 -20.24 -13.54 -6.00
CA TYR A 256 -18.89 -13.01 -6.15
C TYR A 256 -17.87 -14.13 -5.96
N PHE A 257 -16.66 -13.94 -6.49
CA PHE A 257 -15.49 -14.64 -5.97
C PHE A 257 -15.35 -14.35 -4.47
N GLN A 258 -14.96 -15.35 -3.67
CA GLN A 258 -14.68 -15.16 -2.25
C GLN A 258 -13.24 -15.56 -1.92
N HIS A 259 -12.46 -14.59 -1.46
CA HIS A 259 -11.19 -14.83 -0.76
C HIS A 259 -11.49 -14.82 0.76
N GLY A 260 -11.74 -15.99 1.33
CA GLY A 260 -12.36 -16.11 2.64
C GLY A 260 -13.79 -15.56 2.61
N ALA A 261 -14.04 -14.44 3.31
CA ALA A 261 -15.30 -13.68 3.30
C ALA A 261 -15.20 -12.35 2.53
N ILE A 262 -14.06 -12.06 1.90
CA ILE A 262 -13.86 -10.83 1.11
C ILE A 262 -14.34 -11.08 -0.34
N PRO A 263 -15.31 -10.30 -0.84
CA PRO A 263 -15.83 -10.45 -2.19
C PRO A 263 -14.92 -9.81 -3.24
N GLY A 264 -14.61 -10.55 -4.30
CA GLY A 264 -13.89 -10.07 -5.49
C GLY A 264 -14.83 -9.74 -6.66
N MET A 265 -14.43 -10.12 -7.87
CA MET A 265 -15.23 -10.01 -9.11
C MET A 265 -16.55 -10.80 -9.03
N PRO A 266 -17.65 -10.32 -9.64
CA PRO A 266 -18.87 -11.12 -9.83
C PRO A 266 -18.63 -12.33 -10.74
N TYR A 267 -19.23 -13.49 -10.42
CA TYR A 267 -19.22 -14.68 -11.27
C TYR A 267 -19.82 -14.41 -12.65
N ARG A 268 -20.81 -13.49 -12.71
CA ARG A 268 -21.38 -13.04 -13.98
C ARG A 268 -20.34 -12.37 -14.87
N THR A 269 -19.49 -11.53 -14.31
CA THR A 269 -18.43 -10.81 -15.03
C THR A 269 -17.34 -11.76 -15.53
N LEU A 270 -16.87 -12.68 -14.68
CA LEU A 270 -15.86 -13.68 -15.07
C LEU A 270 -16.29 -14.45 -16.33
N LEU A 271 -17.50 -15.02 -16.28
CA LEU A 271 -18.03 -15.84 -17.37
C LEU A 271 -18.35 -15.00 -18.63
N ASP A 272 -18.88 -13.78 -18.49
CA ASP A 272 -19.12 -12.87 -19.62
C ASP A 272 -17.83 -12.62 -20.41
N HIS A 273 -16.77 -12.19 -19.74
CA HIS A 273 -15.46 -11.91 -20.34
C HIS A 273 -14.83 -13.16 -20.99
N ILE A 274 -14.82 -14.30 -20.29
CA ILE A 274 -14.35 -15.59 -20.84
C ILE A 274 -15.13 -15.96 -22.11
N ILE A 275 -16.44 -15.70 -22.15
CA ILE A 275 -17.26 -16.09 -23.30
C ILE A 275 -17.12 -15.11 -24.47
N ARG A 276 -16.94 -13.82 -24.24
CA ARG A 276 -16.53 -12.87 -25.30
C ARG A 276 -15.22 -13.34 -25.94
N PHE A 277 -14.21 -13.58 -25.10
CA PHE A 277 -12.90 -14.08 -25.54
C PHE A 277 -13.01 -15.38 -26.36
N LEU A 278 -13.79 -16.38 -25.92
CA LEU A 278 -13.95 -17.64 -26.67
C LEU A 278 -14.80 -17.53 -27.95
N LEU A 279 -15.60 -16.47 -28.11
CA LEU A 279 -16.32 -16.17 -29.35
C LEU A 279 -15.41 -15.52 -30.39
N ASP A 280 -14.44 -14.71 -29.96
CA ASP A 280 -13.44 -14.11 -30.84
C ASP A 280 -12.29 -15.10 -31.14
N HIS A 281 -11.80 -15.82 -30.13
CA HIS A 281 -10.70 -16.79 -30.23
C HIS A 281 -11.22 -18.23 -30.35
N ARG A 282 -11.87 -18.54 -31.49
CA ARG A 282 -12.62 -19.78 -31.75
C ARG A 282 -11.82 -21.10 -31.76
N ASP A 283 -10.50 -21.08 -31.57
CA ASP A 283 -9.65 -22.28 -31.35
C ASP A 283 -9.28 -22.51 -29.87
N GLU A 284 -9.47 -21.52 -29.00
CA GLU A 284 -9.13 -21.63 -27.58
C GLU A 284 -10.19 -22.44 -26.82
N ILE A 285 -9.79 -23.04 -25.69
CA ILE A 285 -10.71 -23.72 -24.77
C ILE A 285 -10.29 -23.30 -23.36
N ILE A 286 -11.24 -22.90 -22.53
CA ILE A 286 -11.02 -22.46 -21.15
C ILE A 286 -11.76 -23.38 -20.18
N VAL A 287 -11.11 -23.68 -19.07
CA VAL A 287 -11.67 -24.42 -17.94
C VAL A 287 -11.93 -23.45 -16.78
N VAL A 288 -13.14 -23.46 -16.23
CA VAL A 288 -13.49 -22.76 -14.98
C VAL A 288 -13.90 -23.81 -13.96
N HIS A 289 -13.20 -23.85 -12.83
CA HIS A 289 -13.47 -24.78 -11.74
C HIS A 289 -14.13 -24.04 -10.56
N ASN A 290 -15.42 -24.30 -10.36
CA ASN A 290 -16.18 -23.81 -9.20
C ASN A 290 -15.89 -24.68 -7.98
N ARG A 291 -15.40 -24.07 -6.90
CA ARG A 291 -15.05 -24.75 -5.65
C ARG A 291 -15.25 -23.84 -4.43
N TRP A 292 -15.30 -24.40 -3.23
CA TRP A 292 -15.65 -23.66 -2.00
C TRP A 292 -14.83 -24.05 -0.75
N ASP A 293 -13.60 -24.48 -0.95
CA ASP A 293 -12.52 -24.38 0.03
C ASP A 293 -12.31 -22.92 0.47
N GLY A 294 -11.93 -22.70 1.73
CA GLY A 294 -11.75 -21.35 2.31
C GLY A 294 -13.06 -20.54 2.53
N VAL A 295 -14.11 -20.75 1.73
CA VAL A 295 -15.37 -19.97 1.78
C VAL A 295 -16.17 -20.28 3.05
N PRO A 296 -16.36 -19.32 3.98
CA PRO A 296 -17.09 -19.53 5.23
C PRO A 296 -18.57 -19.87 4.99
N GLY A 297 -19.16 -20.66 5.89
CA GLY A 297 -20.56 -21.09 5.79
C GLY A 297 -21.60 -19.95 5.84
N ASP A 298 -21.21 -18.78 6.33
CA ASP A 298 -22.03 -17.57 6.34
C ASP A 298 -21.88 -16.72 5.06
N CYS A 299 -21.14 -17.18 4.05
CA CYS A 299 -21.19 -16.69 2.67
C CYS A 299 -22.03 -17.68 1.84
N PRO A 300 -23.32 -17.38 1.55
CA PRO A 300 -24.22 -18.36 0.94
C PRO A 300 -23.73 -18.84 -0.43
N ARG A 301 -23.59 -20.16 -0.57
CA ARG A 301 -23.16 -20.83 -1.79
C ARG A 301 -24.38 -21.04 -2.72
N PRO A 302 -24.25 -20.83 -4.04
CA PRO A 302 -25.32 -21.09 -4.99
C PRO A 302 -25.57 -22.59 -5.14
N ASN A 303 -26.80 -22.94 -5.45
CA ASN A 303 -27.14 -24.28 -5.90
C ASN A 303 -26.80 -24.46 -7.40
N ASP A 304 -26.89 -25.70 -7.87
CA ASP A 304 -26.53 -26.05 -9.25
C ASP A 304 -27.35 -25.33 -10.30
N ASP A 305 -28.62 -25.02 -10.01
CA ASP A 305 -29.51 -24.35 -10.94
C ASP A 305 -29.35 -22.82 -10.91
N GLU A 306 -29.00 -22.22 -9.78
CA GLU A 306 -28.56 -20.80 -9.74
C GLU A 306 -27.30 -20.55 -10.57
N LEU A 307 -26.30 -21.44 -10.49
CA LEU A 307 -25.13 -21.39 -11.37
C LEU A 307 -25.51 -21.66 -12.84
N ARG A 308 -26.44 -22.61 -13.08
CA ARG A 308 -27.01 -22.90 -14.42
C ARG A 308 -27.90 -21.77 -14.93
N ASP A 309 -28.38 -20.84 -14.11
CA ASP A 309 -29.29 -19.77 -14.53
C ASP A 309 -28.58 -18.44 -14.74
N VAL A 310 -27.51 -18.17 -13.98
CA VAL A 310 -26.46 -17.27 -14.46
C VAL A 310 -25.88 -17.81 -15.76
N LEU A 311 -25.69 -19.13 -15.85
CA LEU A 311 -25.44 -19.85 -17.10
C LEU A 311 -26.74 -20.25 -17.85
N ASN A 312 -27.83 -19.49 -17.69
CA ASN A 312 -28.90 -19.28 -18.68
C ASN A 312 -29.05 -17.77 -19.01
N ASP A 313 -28.13 -16.91 -18.51
CA ASP A 313 -28.00 -15.49 -18.82
C ASP A 313 -26.53 -14.94 -19.02
N LEU A 314 -25.55 -15.82 -19.34
CA LEU A 314 -24.12 -15.78 -19.84
C LEU A 314 -23.70 -16.59 -21.14
N LEU A 315 -24.45 -16.60 -22.27
CA LEU A 315 -24.30 -17.31 -23.60
C LEU A 315 -25.53 -17.37 -24.62
N ARG A 316 -26.65 -16.64 -24.50
CA ARG A 316 -27.87 -16.80 -25.36
C ARG A 316 -27.65 -16.19 -26.75
N ASP A 317 -28.31 -16.79 -27.74
CA ASP A 317 -28.17 -16.48 -29.18
C ASP A 317 -26.71 -16.51 -29.68
N LYS A 318 -25.84 -17.27 -29.00
CA LYS A 318 -24.40 -17.37 -29.29
C LYS A 318 -23.99 -18.80 -29.62
N ASP A 319 -23.24 -18.94 -30.71
CA ASP A 319 -22.71 -20.21 -31.20
C ASP A 319 -21.45 -20.64 -30.42
N LEU A 320 -21.65 -20.94 -29.15
CA LEU A 320 -20.66 -21.54 -28.28
C LEU A 320 -21.40 -22.44 -27.28
N LYS A 321 -20.87 -23.63 -27.07
CA LYS A 321 -21.42 -24.59 -26.11
C LYS A 321 -20.49 -24.69 -24.89
N PRO A 322 -21.06 -24.78 -23.68
CA PRO A 322 -20.31 -25.22 -22.54
C PRO A 322 -19.95 -26.70 -22.67
N GLY A 323 -19.03 -27.12 -21.83
CA GLY A 323 -18.67 -28.49 -21.55
C GLY A 323 -18.28 -28.60 -20.08
N ASN A 324 -17.54 -29.65 -19.74
CA ASN A 324 -17.55 -30.20 -18.38
C ASN A 324 -16.46 -31.26 -18.16
N GLN A 325 -16.47 -31.94 -17.02
CA GLN A 325 -15.55 -33.05 -16.70
C GLN A 325 -15.67 -34.30 -17.63
N ASP A 326 -16.73 -34.48 -18.41
CA ASP A 326 -16.82 -35.53 -19.46
C ASP A 326 -16.15 -35.09 -20.76
N ASP A 327 -16.51 -33.89 -21.25
CA ASP A 327 -15.97 -33.28 -22.45
C ASP A 327 -14.46 -33.04 -22.31
N MET A 328 -14.02 -32.52 -21.16
CA MET A 328 -12.62 -32.39 -20.77
C MET A 328 -11.85 -33.71 -20.87
N MET A 329 -12.51 -34.84 -20.64
CA MET A 329 -11.86 -36.11 -20.37
C MET A 329 -11.83 -37.08 -21.54
N HIS A 330 -12.95 -37.27 -22.22
CA HIS A 330 -13.10 -38.32 -23.25
C HIS A 330 -12.91 -37.81 -24.66
N ARG A 331 -13.04 -36.50 -24.86
CA ARG A 331 -13.09 -35.91 -26.19
C ARG A 331 -11.73 -35.35 -26.56
N SER A 332 -11.38 -35.46 -27.84
CA SER A 332 -10.18 -34.81 -28.34
C SER A 332 -10.36 -33.30 -28.40
N ILE A 333 -9.25 -32.57 -28.41
CA ILE A 333 -9.25 -31.11 -28.61
C ILE A 333 -9.97 -30.76 -29.92
N ARG A 334 -9.80 -31.59 -30.96
CA ARG A 334 -10.51 -31.50 -32.24
C ARG A 334 -12.02 -31.71 -32.11
N ASP A 335 -12.49 -32.66 -31.30
CA ASP A 335 -13.93 -32.88 -31.09
C ASP A 335 -14.57 -31.68 -30.40
N LEU A 336 -13.92 -31.15 -29.35
CA LEU A 336 -14.38 -29.96 -28.63
C LEU A 336 -14.43 -28.76 -29.57
N ARG A 337 -13.36 -28.54 -30.35
CA ARG A 337 -13.32 -27.52 -31.39
C ARG A 337 -14.49 -27.66 -32.37
N THR A 338 -14.70 -28.85 -32.92
CA THR A 338 -15.70 -29.12 -33.96
C THR A 338 -17.15 -28.99 -33.45
N SER A 339 -17.43 -29.27 -32.18
CA SER A 339 -18.80 -29.13 -31.63
C SER A 339 -19.17 -27.73 -31.16
N ASN A 340 -18.25 -26.76 -31.27
CA ASN A 340 -18.27 -25.47 -30.57
C ASN A 340 -18.24 -25.56 -29.03
N THR A 341 -17.77 -26.68 -28.45
CA THR A 341 -17.51 -26.75 -27.00
C THR A 341 -16.24 -25.96 -26.68
N ARG A 342 -16.34 -24.91 -25.86
CA ARG A 342 -15.22 -23.97 -25.59
C ARG A 342 -15.00 -23.64 -24.11
N LEU A 343 -16.08 -23.58 -23.33
CA LEU A 343 -16.04 -23.29 -21.91
C LEU A 343 -16.33 -24.57 -21.13
N ILE A 344 -15.31 -25.19 -20.57
CA ILE A 344 -15.44 -26.34 -19.69
C ILE A 344 -15.70 -25.86 -18.27
N LEU A 345 -16.79 -26.32 -17.65
CA LEU A 345 -17.15 -25.96 -16.28
C LEU A 345 -17.09 -27.19 -15.37
N LEU A 346 -16.28 -27.07 -14.33
CA LEU A 346 -16.06 -28.08 -13.30
C LEU A 346 -16.67 -27.61 -11.99
N LYS A 347 -17.05 -28.55 -11.11
CA LYS A 347 -17.65 -28.26 -9.81
C LYS A 347 -17.26 -29.32 -8.80
N ASP A 348 -16.68 -28.90 -7.67
CA ASP A 348 -16.23 -29.78 -6.58
C ASP A 348 -15.39 -30.97 -7.10
N THR A 349 -14.65 -30.72 -8.18
CA THR A 349 -13.91 -31.74 -8.93
C THR A 349 -12.63 -32.05 -8.16
N ALA A 350 -12.50 -33.29 -7.70
CA ALA A 350 -11.40 -33.69 -6.82
C ALA A 350 -10.03 -33.41 -7.46
N GLN A 351 -9.15 -32.72 -6.73
CA GLN A 351 -7.81 -32.38 -7.20
C GLN A 351 -6.76 -32.68 -6.15
N ILE A 352 -5.50 -32.63 -6.57
CA ILE A 352 -4.33 -32.67 -5.68
C ILE A 352 -3.37 -31.53 -6.05
N SER A 353 -2.64 -31.02 -5.06
CA SER A 353 -1.74 -29.88 -5.21
C SER A 353 -0.46 -30.09 -4.42
N ASN A 354 0.63 -29.42 -4.79
CA ASN A 354 1.81 -29.26 -3.95
C ASN A 354 1.64 -28.22 -2.83
N TYR A 355 0.49 -27.53 -2.78
CA TYR A 355 0.13 -26.56 -1.75
C TYR A 355 0.12 -27.17 -0.35
N ASP A 356 0.70 -26.44 0.61
CA ASP A 356 0.79 -26.76 2.03
C ASP A 356 0.95 -25.43 2.78
N ASP A 357 0.07 -25.14 3.76
CA ASP A 357 0.01 -23.83 4.42
C ASP A 357 1.33 -23.37 5.06
N VAL A 358 2.20 -24.31 5.44
CA VAL A 358 3.52 -24.06 6.05
C VAL A 358 4.59 -23.95 4.97
N ALA A 359 4.58 -24.83 3.96
CA ALA A 359 5.55 -24.78 2.88
C ALA A 359 5.36 -23.56 1.96
N ASN A 360 4.13 -23.13 1.73
CA ASN A 360 3.79 -21.92 0.96
C ASN A 360 4.10 -20.63 1.72
N ALA A 361 4.23 -20.68 3.05
CA ALA A 361 4.60 -19.56 3.93
C ALA A 361 6.12 -19.28 3.90
N THR A 362 6.66 -18.96 2.72
CA THR A 362 8.11 -18.79 2.51
C THR A 362 8.47 -17.47 1.81
N LEU A 363 9.57 -16.88 2.24
CA LEU A 363 10.22 -15.72 1.62
C LEU A 363 11.19 -16.11 0.49
N THR A 364 11.57 -17.39 0.39
CA THR A 364 12.65 -17.85 -0.51
C THR A 364 12.19 -18.81 -1.61
N GLY A 365 11.01 -19.42 -1.48
CA GLY A 365 10.49 -20.40 -2.44
C GLY A 365 11.16 -21.78 -2.43
N ASP A 366 12.15 -22.03 -1.56
CA ASP A 366 12.88 -23.31 -1.55
C ASP A 366 12.00 -24.50 -1.15
N SER A 367 11.07 -24.29 -0.22
CA SER A 367 10.03 -25.25 0.17
C SER A 367 9.07 -25.58 -0.98
N MET A 368 8.81 -24.64 -1.89
CA MET A 368 8.02 -24.89 -3.11
C MET A 368 8.78 -25.76 -4.10
N VAL A 369 10.07 -25.45 -4.29
CA VAL A 369 11.00 -26.25 -5.10
C VAL A 369 11.09 -27.69 -4.57
N GLU A 370 11.19 -27.87 -3.25
CA GLU A 370 11.19 -29.20 -2.62
C GLU A 370 9.87 -29.95 -2.86
N LYS A 371 8.72 -29.33 -2.57
CA LYS A 371 7.38 -29.94 -2.77
C LYS A 371 7.15 -30.34 -4.24
N LEU A 372 7.51 -29.48 -5.20
CA LEU A 372 7.44 -29.78 -6.63
C LEU A 372 8.40 -30.92 -7.02
N SER A 373 9.63 -30.92 -6.46
CA SER A 373 10.61 -31.99 -6.69
C SER A 373 10.17 -33.34 -6.12
N VAL A 374 9.41 -33.36 -5.03
CA VAL A 374 8.80 -34.59 -4.47
C VAL A 374 7.66 -35.07 -5.37
N MET A 375 6.74 -34.20 -5.81
CA MET A 375 5.67 -34.58 -6.74
C MET A 375 6.18 -34.99 -8.13
N ALA A 376 7.34 -34.50 -8.57
CA ALA A 376 8.02 -34.98 -9.78
C ALA A 376 8.69 -36.36 -9.59
N GLN A 377 8.91 -36.82 -8.36
CA GLN A 377 9.50 -38.12 -8.04
C GLN A 377 8.45 -39.22 -7.83
N ASP A 378 7.32 -38.93 -7.18
CA ASP A 378 6.13 -39.78 -7.19
C ASP A 378 4.89 -39.00 -7.67
N PRO A 379 4.63 -39.01 -8.99
CA PRO A 379 3.49 -38.30 -9.56
C PRO A 379 2.15 -38.79 -9.01
N PRO A 380 1.24 -37.88 -8.58
CA PRO A 380 -0.09 -38.23 -8.11
C PRO A 380 -0.94 -39.02 -9.11
N LYS A 381 -1.87 -39.81 -8.59
CA LYS A 381 -2.70 -40.75 -9.36
C LYS A 381 -4.14 -40.72 -8.84
N GLY A 382 -5.13 -40.76 -9.73
CA GLY A 382 -6.56 -40.87 -9.38
C GLY A 382 -7.32 -39.55 -9.17
N HIS A 383 -6.70 -38.39 -9.39
CA HIS A 383 -7.33 -37.07 -9.24
C HIS A 383 -7.62 -36.42 -10.61
N PRO A 384 -8.88 -36.04 -10.93
CA PRO A 384 -9.29 -35.21 -12.08
C PRO A 384 -8.34 -34.07 -12.49
N ILE A 385 -7.67 -33.45 -11.51
CA ILE A 385 -6.72 -32.36 -11.68
C ILE A 385 -5.51 -32.57 -10.76
N THR A 386 -4.30 -32.39 -11.29
CA THR A 386 -3.06 -32.16 -10.54
C THR A 386 -2.65 -30.71 -10.74
N LEU A 387 -2.75 -29.91 -9.68
CA LEU A 387 -2.44 -28.50 -9.64
C LEU A 387 -0.97 -28.31 -9.21
N LEU A 388 -0.14 -27.67 -10.04
CA LEU A 388 1.19 -27.21 -9.65
C LEU A 388 1.11 -25.73 -9.28
N GLN A 389 1.18 -25.42 -7.99
CA GLN A 389 1.37 -24.08 -7.48
C GLN A 389 2.84 -23.68 -7.63
N CYS A 390 3.10 -22.76 -8.56
CA CYS A 390 4.43 -22.20 -8.84
C CYS A 390 4.70 -20.89 -8.06
N GLN A 391 3.89 -20.59 -7.04
CA GLN A 391 3.95 -19.34 -6.26
C GLN A 391 3.77 -19.58 -4.76
N ALA A 392 4.63 -18.95 -3.95
CA ALA A 392 4.53 -18.83 -2.49
C ALA A 392 4.07 -17.43 -2.04
N THR A 393 3.77 -17.27 -0.76
CA THR A 393 3.46 -15.96 -0.15
C THR A 393 3.83 -15.95 1.33
N ALA A 394 4.42 -14.86 1.81
CA ALA A 394 4.72 -14.71 3.23
C ALA A 394 3.51 -14.26 4.08
N THR A 395 2.30 -14.18 3.51
CA THR A 395 1.05 -13.81 4.23
C THR A 395 0.60 -14.78 5.33
N ASN A 396 1.26 -15.93 5.50
CA ASN A 396 1.08 -16.83 6.65
C ASN A 396 2.18 -16.69 7.73
N ILE A 397 3.27 -15.95 7.46
CA ILE A 397 4.34 -15.69 8.45
C ILE A 397 3.87 -14.56 9.37
N ARG A 398 3.58 -14.88 10.64
CA ARG A 398 2.97 -13.95 11.61
C ARG A 398 3.61 -12.55 11.61
N ASP A 399 4.92 -12.49 11.67
CA ASP A 399 5.63 -11.22 11.86
C ASP A 399 5.70 -10.42 10.55
N VAL A 400 5.64 -11.08 9.39
CA VAL A 400 5.45 -10.43 8.08
C VAL A 400 4.06 -9.82 7.95
N ILE A 401 3.02 -10.47 8.49
CA ILE A 401 1.68 -9.88 8.58
C ILE A 401 1.71 -8.65 9.50
N ILE A 402 2.44 -8.71 10.62
CA ILE A 402 2.64 -7.56 11.50
C ILE A 402 3.34 -6.42 10.76
N ALA A 403 4.42 -6.69 10.02
CA ALA A 403 5.10 -5.70 9.19
C ALA A 403 4.17 -5.08 8.14
N SER A 404 3.49 -5.90 7.34
CA SER A 404 2.63 -5.44 6.22
C SER A 404 1.39 -4.66 6.67
N VAL A 405 1.01 -4.77 7.95
CA VAL A 405 -0.13 -4.05 8.57
C VAL A 405 0.34 -2.84 9.40
N LEU A 406 1.66 -2.65 9.56
CA LEU A 406 2.25 -1.46 10.20
C LEU A 406 2.89 -0.51 9.17
N ASP A 407 3.64 -1.03 8.20
CA ASP A 407 4.38 -0.25 7.18
C ASP A 407 3.43 0.49 6.20
N SER A 408 2.23 -0.06 6.00
CA SER A 408 1.03 0.57 5.40
C SER A 408 1.15 1.23 4.02
N ASP A 409 2.27 1.13 3.31
CA ASP A 409 2.36 1.57 1.91
C ASP A 409 1.91 0.46 0.93
N VAL A 410 1.26 0.87 -0.14
CA VAL A 410 0.47 0.08 -1.11
C VAL A 410 1.36 -0.86 -1.95
N SER A 411 2.66 -0.61 -1.95
CA SER A 411 3.73 -1.29 -2.68
C SER A 411 4.36 -2.49 -1.95
N THR A 412 4.03 -2.69 -0.67
CA THR A 412 4.72 -3.63 0.25
C THR A 412 4.17 -5.07 0.24
N SER A 413 3.19 -5.40 -0.61
CA SER A 413 2.45 -6.67 -0.50
C SER A 413 3.39 -7.92 -0.51
N PRO A 414 3.26 -8.85 0.46
CA PRO A 414 4.11 -10.04 0.57
C PRO A 414 4.10 -10.98 -0.64
N ILE A 415 3.15 -10.79 -1.55
CA ILE A 415 3.04 -11.48 -2.85
C ILE A 415 4.15 -11.05 -3.83
N LEU A 416 4.48 -9.76 -3.84
CA LEU A 416 5.49 -9.13 -4.69
C LEU A 416 6.89 -9.39 -4.13
N ALA A 417 7.00 -9.51 -2.79
CA ALA A 417 8.23 -9.93 -2.11
C ALA A 417 8.74 -11.31 -2.56
N THR A 418 7.82 -12.24 -2.88
CA THR A 418 8.14 -13.64 -3.19
C THR A 418 8.08 -13.95 -4.70
N LYS A 419 7.26 -13.24 -5.48
CA LYS A 419 6.98 -13.53 -6.90
C LYS A 419 8.23 -13.79 -7.76
N PRO A 420 9.16 -12.85 -7.93
CA PRO A 420 10.31 -13.07 -8.82
C PRO A 420 11.32 -14.09 -8.26
N VAL A 421 11.35 -14.27 -6.93
CA VAL A 421 12.19 -15.28 -6.27
C VAL A 421 11.66 -16.69 -6.56
N CYS A 422 10.34 -16.86 -6.60
CA CYS A 422 9.68 -18.11 -7.00
C CYS A 422 9.93 -18.40 -8.49
N ASP A 423 9.65 -17.44 -9.38
CA ASP A 423 9.85 -17.57 -10.83
C ASP A 423 11.27 -18.03 -11.17
N HIS A 424 12.28 -17.35 -10.62
CA HIS A 424 13.69 -17.62 -10.88
C HIS A 424 14.11 -19.05 -10.53
N LYS A 425 13.49 -19.65 -9.50
CA LYS A 425 13.82 -20.99 -9.03
C LYS A 425 12.98 -22.10 -9.67
N ILE A 426 11.71 -21.81 -9.98
CA ILE A 426 10.76 -22.84 -10.43
C ILE A 426 10.80 -23.02 -11.95
N LEU A 427 10.91 -21.94 -12.73
CA LEU A 427 10.94 -22.03 -14.20
C LEU A 427 12.10 -22.90 -14.74
N PRO A 428 13.33 -22.87 -14.20
CA PRO A 428 14.40 -23.77 -14.66
C PRO A 428 14.14 -25.25 -14.36
N LEU A 429 13.38 -25.57 -13.29
CA LEU A 429 13.05 -26.97 -12.95
C LEU A 429 12.12 -27.57 -14.01
N GLU A 430 11.11 -26.81 -14.43
CA GLU A 430 10.17 -27.17 -15.51
C GLU A 430 10.92 -27.46 -16.83
N GLN A 431 11.95 -26.66 -17.15
CA GLN A 431 12.83 -26.86 -18.31
C GLN A 431 13.76 -28.08 -18.19
N SER A 432 14.30 -28.36 -16.99
CA SER A 432 15.44 -29.29 -16.77
C SER A 432 15.15 -30.79 -16.93
N THR A 433 13.88 -31.17 -17.12
CA THR A 433 13.39 -32.57 -17.11
C THR A 433 13.97 -33.49 -18.19
N ASN A 434 14.81 -32.99 -19.10
CA ASN A 434 15.51 -33.77 -20.14
C ASN A 434 16.56 -34.77 -19.60
N GLN A 435 16.95 -34.74 -18.31
CA GLN A 435 17.90 -35.72 -17.75
C GLN A 435 17.26 -37.08 -17.39
N GLY A 436 16.81 -37.81 -18.42
CA GLY A 436 16.77 -39.28 -18.42
C GLY A 436 15.58 -40.02 -17.78
N ARG A 437 14.58 -39.34 -17.18
CA ARG A 437 13.43 -40.00 -16.55
C ARG A 437 12.19 -40.06 -17.46
N LYS A 438 12.01 -41.20 -18.14
CA LYS A 438 11.04 -41.46 -19.25
C LYS A 438 9.52 -41.42 -18.93
N GLN A 439 9.04 -40.71 -17.90
CA GLN A 439 7.60 -40.67 -17.58
C GLN A 439 6.97 -39.29 -17.37
N PHE A 440 7.74 -38.21 -17.23
CA PHE A 440 7.16 -36.87 -17.17
C PHE A 440 8.11 -35.84 -17.82
N GLU A 441 7.75 -35.40 -19.03
CA GLU A 441 8.43 -34.33 -19.79
C GLU A 441 7.48 -33.13 -19.93
N PRO A 442 7.22 -32.38 -18.85
CA PRO A 442 6.30 -31.26 -18.89
C PRO A 442 6.81 -30.14 -19.81
N SER A 443 8.13 -29.99 -19.99
CA SER A 443 8.81 -29.08 -20.92
C SER A 443 8.39 -29.18 -22.41
N LYS A 444 7.60 -30.19 -22.81
CA LYS A 444 7.04 -30.32 -24.17
C LYS A 444 5.56 -29.90 -24.29
N TYR A 445 4.95 -29.50 -23.18
CA TYR A 445 3.53 -29.16 -23.06
C TYR A 445 3.27 -27.91 -22.20
N ILE A 446 4.10 -27.67 -21.16
CA ILE A 446 4.37 -26.34 -20.63
C ILE A 446 4.96 -25.52 -21.78
N PRO A 447 4.33 -24.41 -22.16
CA PRO A 447 4.90 -23.47 -23.13
C PRO A 447 5.93 -22.56 -22.46
N HIS A 448 6.86 -22.00 -23.22
CA HIS A 448 7.86 -21.04 -22.71
C HIS A 448 7.20 -19.70 -22.38
N HIS A 449 6.62 -19.59 -21.18
CA HIS A 449 5.76 -18.49 -20.78
C HIS A 449 6.22 -17.87 -19.47
N HIS A 450 5.90 -16.58 -19.30
CA HIS A 450 5.91 -15.99 -17.98
C HIS A 450 4.53 -15.97 -17.35
N PHE A 451 4.54 -16.53 -16.16
CA PHE A 451 3.47 -16.51 -15.20
C PHE A 451 3.37 -15.10 -14.63
N GLU A 452 2.21 -14.47 -14.78
CA GLU A 452 1.93 -13.18 -14.13
C GLU A 452 1.69 -13.37 -12.62
N LEU A 453 1.29 -12.32 -11.89
CA LEU A 453 1.03 -12.42 -10.45
C LEU A 453 0.14 -13.64 -10.12
N GLN A 454 0.77 -14.59 -9.42
CA GLN A 454 0.25 -15.91 -9.10
C GLN A 454 -0.36 -16.66 -10.30
N GLN A 455 0.48 -17.37 -11.06
CA GLN A 455 -0.01 -18.46 -11.89
C GLN A 455 0.42 -19.84 -11.40
N HIS A 456 -0.44 -20.81 -11.70
CA HIS A 456 -0.30 -22.23 -11.49
C HIS A 456 -0.20 -22.94 -12.84
N ILE A 457 0.43 -24.10 -12.85
CA ILE A 457 0.44 -25.01 -13.98
C ILE A 457 -0.50 -26.17 -13.69
N VAL A 458 -1.57 -26.30 -14.49
CA VAL A 458 -2.65 -27.25 -14.25
C VAL A 458 -2.52 -28.43 -15.19
N ILE A 459 -2.33 -29.63 -14.64
CA ILE A 459 -2.29 -30.89 -15.39
C ILE A 459 -3.62 -31.61 -15.16
N ILE A 460 -4.33 -32.01 -16.20
CA ILE A 460 -5.68 -32.59 -16.10
C ILE A 460 -5.63 -34.12 -16.28
N MET A 461 -6.49 -34.91 -15.61
CA MET A 461 -6.63 -36.38 -15.79
C MET A 461 -7.77 -37.00 -14.94
N VAL A 462 -8.70 -37.80 -15.51
CA VAL A 462 -9.81 -38.63 -14.90
C VAL A 462 -11.28 -38.04 -14.96
N GLU A 463 -12.29 -38.92 -15.13
CA GLU A 463 -13.56 -38.92 -15.98
C GLU A 463 -14.92 -38.25 -15.45
N ARG A 464 -15.83 -37.67 -16.32
CA ARG A 464 -17.36 -37.36 -16.28
C ARG A 464 -17.97 -36.22 -15.37
N ALA A 465 -19.11 -35.46 -15.53
CA ALA A 465 -20.41 -35.40 -16.32
C ALA A 465 -21.03 -33.93 -16.49
N ASN A 466 -22.13 -33.62 -17.27
CA ASN A 466 -22.33 -32.36 -18.14
C ASN A 466 -23.50 -31.29 -17.90
N LYS A 467 -23.48 -30.03 -18.48
CA LYS A 467 -24.45 -28.83 -18.33
C LYS A 467 -24.55 -27.72 -19.50
N PRO A 468 -25.44 -26.65 -19.49
CA PRO A 468 -25.91 -25.69 -20.61
C PRO A 468 -25.74 -24.09 -20.49
N SER A 469 -26.39 -23.13 -21.29
CA SER A 469 -25.94 -21.68 -21.56
C SER A 469 -26.84 -20.55 -22.37
N ALA A 470 -26.81 -19.13 -22.42
CA ALA A 470 -26.78 -17.92 -21.44
C ALA A 470 -27.20 -16.26 -21.77
N LEU A 471 -26.72 -14.89 -21.95
CA LEU A 471 -25.59 -13.73 -21.85
C LEU A 471 -25.87 -12.10 -21.68
N ASN A 472 -25.12 -11.21 -20.87
CA ASN A 472 -24.44 -9.79 -21.12
C ASN A 472 -24.16 -8.64 -19.95
N ALA A 473 -23.17 -7.63 -20.00
CA ALA A 473 -22.92 -6.37 -19.07
C ALA A 473 -21.78 -5.18 -19.32
N PRO A 474 -21.75 -3.92 -18.67
CA PRO A 474 -20.77 -2.69 -18.72
C PRO A 474 -20.41 -1.84 -17.35
N THR A 475 -19.75 -0.62 -17.01
CA THR A 475 -18.87 0.62 -17.46
C THR A 475 -18.29 1.63 -16.29
N ALA A 476 -17.53 2.81 -16.46
CA ALA A 476 -16.75 3.67 -15.41
C ALA A 476 -16.51 5.31 -15.51
N SER A 477 -15.64 6.07 -14.69
CA SER A 477 -15.47 7.63 -14.52
C SER A 477 -14.09 8.49 -14.38
N GLY A 478 -13.63 9.12 -13.23
CA GLY A 478 -12.87 10.46 -13.15
C GLY A 478 -11.62 10.84 -12.18
N PRO A 479 -11.24 12.16 -11.90
CA PRO A 479 -9.87 12.73 -11.51
C PRO A 479 -9.62 13.64 -10.19
N GLY A 480 -8.50 14.42 -9.98
CA GLY A 480 -8.04 15.02 -8.65
C GLY A 480 -7.02 16.26 -8.41
N PRO A 481 -6.27 16.37 -7.24
CA PRO A 481 -5.62 17.61 -6.60
C PRO A 481 -4.28 18.27 -7.08
N GLN A 482 -3.85 19.39 -6.42
CA GLN A 482 -2.67 20.25 -6.77
C GLN A 482 -1.66 20.57 -5.63
N VAL A 483 -0.37 20.79 -5.98
CA VAL A 483 0.74 21.26 -5.10
C VAL A 483 1.73 22.14 -5.88
N ASP A 484 2.19 23.23 -5.26
CA ASP A 484 3.24 24.14 -5.74
C ASP A 484 4.41 24.23 -4.74
N ILE A 485 5.62 24.53 -5.22
CA ILE A 485 6.75 24.99 -4.39
C ILE A 485 7.03 26.45 -4.76
N VAL A 486 7.02 27.36 -3.79
CA VAL A 486 7.11 28.81 -4.01
C VAL A 486 8.12 29.47 -3.07
N GLY A 487 8.67 30.61 -3.49
CA GLY A 487 9.70 31.34 -2.75
C GLY A 487 11.11 30.74 -2.92
N GLU A 488 12.12 31.45 -2.42
CA GLU A 488 13.53 31.11 -2.60
C GLU A 488 14.32 31.12 -1.28
N GLY A 489 15.40 30.34 -1.23
CA GLY A 489 16.28 30.26 -0.06
C GLY A 489 15.52 29.87 1.22
N GLY A 490 15.71 30.65 2.29
CA GLY A 490 15.01 30.45 3.56
C GLY A 490 13.52 30.85 3.56
N SER A 491 13.01 31.43 2.47
CA SER A 491 11.58 31.74 2.29
C SER A 491 10.82 30.69 1.48
N GLN A 492 11.51 29.64 1.03
CA GLN A 492 10.93 28.58 0.22
C GLN A 492 9.93 27.75 1.03
N LYS A 493 8.73 27.55 0.47
CA LYS A 493 7.62 26.82 1.09
C LYS A 493 6.86 25.97 0.08
N VAL A 494 6.24 24.90 0.57
CA VAL A 494 5.32 24.04 -0.18
C VAL A 494 3.90 24.53 0.09
N VAL A 495 3.07 24.56 -0.96
CA VAL A 495 1.66 24.96 -0.87
C VAL A 495 0.80 23.91 -1.56
N ALA A 496 -0.11 23.29 -0.83
CA ALA A 496 -1.06 22.31 -1.39
C ALA A 496 -2.48 22.85 -1.37
N ARG A 497 -3.29 22.44 -2.36
CA ARG A 497 -4.69 22.85 -2.51
C ARG A 497 -5.57 21.67 -2.93
N LEU A 498 -6.71 21.51 -2.26
CA LEU A 498 -7.75 20.55 -2.63
C LEU A 498 -8.67 21.14 -3.71
N PRO A 499 -9.34 20.31 -4.55
CA PRO A 499 -10.32 20.77 -5.52
C PRO A 499 -11.49 21.55 -4.92
N SER A 500 -11.80 21.32 -3.64
CA SER A 500 -12.81 22.03 -2.85
C SER A 500 -12.35 23.41 -2.33
N GLY A 501 -11.06 23.72 -2.40
CA GLY A 501 -10.49 25.06 -2.13
C GLY A 501 -9.68 25.17 -0.83
N GLU A 502 -9.72 24.19 0.07
CA GLU A 502 -8.87 24.15 1.27
C GLU A 502 -7.39 24.12 0.89
N SER A 503 -6.53 24.71 1.73
CA SER A 503 -5.09 24.81 1.48
C SER A 503 -4.23 24.79 2.72
N VAL A 504 -2.99 24.33 2.58
CA VAL A 504 -1.93 24.38 3.61
C VAL A 504 -0.64 24.96 3.03
N GLU A 505 0.09 25.73 3.83
CA GLU A 505 1.39 26.32 3.45
C GLU A 505 2.48 25.94 4.47
N VAL A 506 3.51 25.20 4.04
CA VAL A 506 4.58 24.67 4.92
C VAL A 506 5.93 25.26 4.53
N LEU A 507 6.53 26.05 5.41
CA LEU A 507 7.85 26.64 5.23
C LEU A 507 8.93 25.57 5.39
N LEU A 508 9.87 25.46 4.44
CA LEU A 508 10.95 24.46 4.53
C LEU A 508 11.92 24.74 5.68
N PHE A 509 12.02 26.00 6.11
CA PHE A 509 12.65 26.32 7.38
C PHE A 509 11.76 25.86 8.54
N GLY A 510 12.27 24.93 9.34
CA GLY A 510 11.59 24.31 10.48
C GLY A 510 10.43 23.37 10.13
N ALA A 511 10.27 22.99 8.86
CA ALA A 511 9.07 22.33 8.28
C ALA A 511 7.75 22.93 8.80
N THR A 512 7.75 24.24 9.09
CA THR A 512 6.71 24.84 9.91
C THR A 512 5.48 25.11 9.06
N VAL A 513 4.34 24.52 9.44
CA VAL A 513 3.05 24.87 8.85
C VAL A 513 2.72 26.32 9.23
N THR A 514 2.59 27.21 8.26
CA THR A 514 2.41 28.66 8.46
C THR A 514 0.99 29.16 8.21
N SER A 515 0.19 28.41 7.45
CA SER A 515 -1.22 28.70 7.15
C SER A 515 -1.96 27.40 6.90
N TRP A 516 -3.21 27.29 7.39
CA TRP A 516 -4.13 26.20 7.06
C TRP A 516 -5.56 26.75 6.98
N LYS A 517 -6.19 26.58 5.81
CA LYS A 517 -7.49 27.20 5.49
C LYS A 517 -8.58 26.15 5.24
N SER A 518 -9.62 26.15 6.08
CA SER A 518 -10.85 25.32 5.94
C SER A 518 -11.96 26.04 5.17
N ASN A 519 -13.13 25.39 4.99
CA ASN A 519 -14.32 25.96 4.35
C ASN A 519 -14.03 26.52 2.93
N GLY A 520 -13.49 25.69 2.05
CA GLY A 520 -13.09 26.07 0.70
C GLY A 520 -12.10 27.23 0.67
N GLY A 521 -11.12 27.21 1.56
CA GLY A 521 -10.01 28.18 1.62
C GLY A 521 -10.35 29.52 2.29
N LYS A 522 -11.52 29.67 2.91
CA LYS A 522 -12.01 30.95 3.47
C LYS A 522 -11.57 31.19 4.92
N THR A 523 -11.46 30.14 5.73
CA THR A 523 -11.24 30.26 7.18
C THR A 523 -9.80 29.91 7.53
N GLU A 524 -8.97 30.90 7.85
CA GLU A 524 -7.63 30.66 8.41
C GLU A 524 -7.74 30.10 9.84
N ASN A 525 -7.05 28.98 10.09
CA ASN A 525 -7.11 28.24 11.34
C ASN A 525 -5.86 28.43 12.21
N LEU A 526 -4.73 28.84 11.65
CA LEU A 526 -3.49 29.06 12.37
C LEU A 526 -3.24 30.56 12.61
N TRP A 527 -2.72 30.90 13.79
CA TRP A 527 -2.26 32.25 14.08
C TRP A 527 -0.77 32.36 13.73
N LEU A 528 -0.42 33.44 13.04
CA LEU A 528 0.94 33.78 12.64
C LEU A 528 1.17 35.25 12.97
N SER A 529 2.32 35.57 13.56
CA SER A 529 2.71 36.95 13.87
C SER A 529 3.01 37.73 12.60
N ASP A 530 2.57 38.99 12.53
CA ASP A 530 2.93 39.92 11.46
C ASP A 530 4.45 40.24 11.44
N ALA A 531 5.16 39.95 12.53
CA ALA A 531 6.61 40.08 12.69
C ALA A 531 7.35 38.71 12.71
N ALA A 532 6.68 37.62 12.31
CA ALA A 532 7.32 36.31 12.17
C ALA A 532 8.43 36.35 11.10
N ASP A 533 9.59 35.75 11.39
CA ASP A 533 10.61 35.57 10.36
C ASP A 533 10.25 34.39 9.45
N LEU A 534 9.95 34.70 8.20
CA LEU A 534 9.78 33.73 7.12
C LEU A 534 10.99 33.72 6.17
N THR A 535 12.17 34.19 6.63
CA THR A 535 13.41 34.21 5.84
C THR A 535 14.47 33.21 6.32
N GLY A 536 14.17 32.39 7.33
CA GLY A 536 15.01 31.29 7.80
C GLY A 536 16.23 31.72 8.63
N LYS A 537 16.13 32.82 9.38
CA LYS A 537 17.17 33.34 10.30
C LYS A 537 16.86 32.99 11.75
N LYS A 538 15.58 32.83 12.11
CA LYS A 538 15.10 32.39 13.43
C LYS A 538 13.82 31.55 13.29
N PRO A 539 13.47 30.70 14.28
CA PRO A 539 12.21 29.96 14.27
C PRO A 539 10.97 30.87 14.11
N VAL A 540 9.98 30.38 13.38
CA VAL A 540 8.74 31.11 13.07
C VAL A 540 7.93 31.39 14.35
N ARG A 541 7.39 32.62 14.47
CA ARG A 541 6.44 32.98 15.53
C ARG A 541 5.00 32.74 15.07
N GLY A 542 4.51 31.53 15.30
CA GLY A 542 3.16 31.10 14.94
C GLY A 542 3.14 29.82 14.11
N GLY A 543 1.96 29.43 13.66
CA GLY A 543 1.77 28.22 12.87
C GLY A 543 1.93 26.94 13.71
N ILE A 544 2.66 25.96 13.18
CA ILE A 544 3.03 24.71 13.88
C ILE A 544 4.55 24.50 13.83
N PRO A 545 5.33 25.13 14.74
CA PRO A 545 6.76 24.85 14.88
C PRO A 545 7.02 23.46 15.50
N VAL A 546 7.91 22.68 14.89
CA VAL A 546 8.31 21.34 15.39
C VAL A 546 9.38 21.45 16.47
N VAL A 547 9.09 20.93 17.66
CA VAL A 547 10.00 20.90 18.82
C VAL A 547 10.63 19.51 18.95
N PHE A 548 11.94 19.43 18.76
CA PHE A 548 12.76 18.22 18.90
C PHE A 548 14.25 18.61 18.94
N PRO A 549 15.13 17.91 19.70
CA PRO A 549 14.89 16.76 20.57
C PRO A 549 14.66 17.11 22.05
N VAL A 550 14.39 18.38 22.38
CA VAL A 550 14.16 18.83 23.77
C VAL A 550 13.06 19.88 23.81
N PHE A 551 12.18 19.83 24.82
CA PHE A 551 11.11 20.80 25.03
C PHE A 551 11.50 21.85 26.09
N GLY A 552 11.17 23.11 25.83
CA GLY A 552 11.52 24.21 26.73
C GLY A 552 13.04 24.45 26.81
N PRO A 553 13.56 25.03 27.91
CA PRO A 553 14.99 25.18 28.13
C PRO A 553 15.69 23.82 28.27
N PRO A 554 16.93 23.66 27.79
CA PRO A 554 17.69 22.42 27.97
C PRO A 554 17.95 22.12 29.46
N PRO A 555 18.19 20.85 29.83
CA PRO A 555 18.81 20.50 31.10
C PRO A 555 20.11 21.27 31.29
N LYS A 556 20.44 21.67 32.53
CA LYS A 556 21.62 22.51 32.81
C LYS A 556 22.93 21.81 32.44
N ASP A 557 23.06 20.55 32.83
CA ASP A 557 24.25 19.73 32.69
C ASP A 557 23.85 18.25 32.56
N GLY A 558 24.76 17.41 32.05
CA GLY A 558 24.70 15.94 32.18
C GLY A 558 23.79 15.19 31.22
N HIS A 559 22.86 15.84 30.52
CA HIS A 559 22.05 15.22 29.46
C HIS A 559 22.60 15.53 28.06
N ALA A 560 22.38 14.64 27.07
CA ALA A 560 22.87 14.83 25.70
C ALA A 560 22.38 16.14 25.06
N THR A 561 21.18 16.61 25.41
CA THR A 561 20.58 17.84 24.87
C THR A 561 20.99 19.13 25.62
N SER A 562 21.86 19.07 26.64
CA SER A 562 22.19 20.23 27.50
C SER A 562 22.81 21.41 26.73
N SER A 563 23.46 21.15 25.59
CA SER A 563 24.08 22.20 24.75
C SER A 563 23.16 22.77 23.66
N LEU A 564 21.90 22.33 23.59
CA LEU A 564 20.94 22.77 22.57
C LEU A 564 20.19 24.05 22.96
N PRO A 565 19.72 24.86 21.99
CA PRO A 565 18.86 26.00 22.27
C PRO A 565 17.47 25.56 22.77
N GLN A 566 16.71 26.51 23.33
CA GLN A 566 15.35 26.28 23.80
C GLN A 566 14.46 25.68 22.69
N HIS A 567 13.76 24.59 22.99
CA HIS A 567 12.97 23.76 22.05
C HIS A 567 13.78 23.03 20.95
N GLY A 568 15.09 22.85 21.13
CA GLY A 568 15.94 22.09 20.21
C GLY A 568 16.13 22.75 18.83
N PHE A 569 16.58 21.95 17.86
CA PHE A 569 17.03 22.43 16.54
C PHE A 569 15.99 22.27 15.42
N ALA A 570 14.96 21.43 15.59
CA ALA A 570 14.04 21.05 14.50
C ALA A 570 13.40 22.27 13.80
N ARG A 571 12.68 23.12 14.54
CA ARG A 571 12.13 24.42 14.08
C ARG A 571 13.15 25.48 13.62
N GLY A 572 14.44 25.21 13.78
CA GLY A 572 15.55 26.12 13.42
C GLY A 572 16.45 25.59 12.30
N SER A 573 16.15 24.41 11.75
CA SER A 573 16.89 23.77 10.66
C SER A 573 16.11 23.89 9.35
N ARG A 574 16.77 23.82 8.19
CA ARG A 574 16.04 23.68 6.92
C ARG A 574 15.80 22.20 6.65
N TRP A 575 14.53 21.83 6.48
CA TRP A 575 14.08 20.51 6.11
C TRP A 575 14.07 20.35 4.58
N GLU A 576 14.08 19.12 4.10
CA GLU A 576 13.84 18.76 2.71
C GLU A 576 12.38 18.39 2.50
N TYR A 577 11.84 18.64 1.30
CA TYR A 577 10.50 18.19 0.92
C TYR A 577 10.62 16.91 0.12
N MET A 578 10.05 15.83 0.62
CA MET A 578 10.18 14.46 0.10
C MET A 578 9.06 14.09 -0.89
N GLY A 579 8.20 15.06 -1.25
CA GLY A 579 7.12 14.87 -2.21
C GLY A 579 5.73 14.80 -1.59
N LYS A 580 4.76 14.34 -2.39
CA LYS A 580 3.35 14.24 -2.01
C LYS A 580 2.86 12.81 -2.24
N SER A 581 1.94 12.36 -1.39
CA SER A 581 1.06 11.25 -1.74
C SER A 581 -0.40 11.68 -1.62
N THR A 582 -1.30 10.97 -2.28
CA THR A 582 -2.67 10.86 -1.77
C THR A 582 -2.60 10.16 -0.43
N ALA A 583 -3.29 10.68 0.59
CA ALA A 583 -3.36 9.98 1.88
C ALA A 583 -4.03 8.60 1.71
N GLU A 584 -3.79 7.68 2.65
CA GLU A 584 -4.23 6.28 2.55
C GLU A 584 -5.76 6.11 2.28
N ASP A 585 -6.58 7.09 2.69
CA ASP A 585 -8.02 7.25 2.34
C ASP A 585 -8.33 7.50 0.83
N ALA A 586 -7.48 7.05 -0.11
CA ALA A 586 -7.50 7.39 -1.54
C ALA A 586 -8.64 6.73 -2.35
N LEU A 587 -9.88 7.16 -2.11
CA LEU A 587 -11.04 6.93 -2.98
C LEU A 587 -11.74 8.23 -3.43
N ASP A 588 -11.63 9.27 -2.63
CA ASP A 588 -12.15 10.61 -2.92
C ASP A 588 -10.97 11.53 -3.27
N SER A 589 -11.15 12.43 -4.23
CA SER A 589 -10.14 13.37 -4.74
C SER A 589 -9.77 14.50 -3.76
N ASN A 590 -9.88 14.28 -2.44
CA ASN A 590 -10.19 15.30 -1.44
C ASN A 590 -9.24 15.27 -0.22
N SER A 591 -8.06 14.66 -0.35
CA SER A 591 -6.98 14.67 0.64
C SER A 591 -5.60 14.69 -0.02
N ILE A 592 -4.59 15.15 0.72
CA ILE A 592 -3.19 15.15 0.27
C ILE A 592 -2.21 15.17 1.45
N LYS A 593 -1.19 14.29 1.40
CA LYS A 593 -0.11 14.15 2.38
C LYS A 593 1.17 14.75 1.81
N LEU A 594 1.89 15.52 2.62
CA LEU A 594 3.14 16.19 2.29
C LEU A 594 4.21 15.76 3.30
N ASP A 595 5.30 15.16 2.84
CA ASP A 595 6.34 14.61 3.71
C ASP A 595 7.59 15.51 3.70
N PHE A 596 8.16 15.74 4.88
CA PHE A 596 9.35 16.59 5.07
C PHE A 596 10.42 15.86 5.87
N GLY A 597 11.66 15.84 5.36
CA GLY A 597 12.79 15.14 5.96
C GLY A 597 13.75 16.07 6.71
N LEU A 598 14.29 15.60 7.83
CA LEU A 598 15.48 16.20 8.48
C LEU A 598 16.40 15.12 9.04
N ASP A 599 17.67 15.16 8.67
CA ASP A 599 18.71 14.26 9.17
C ASP A 599 19.83 15.05 9.86
N ARG A 600 20.82 14.32 10.40
CA ARG A 600 22.02 14.92 10.99
C ARG A 600 22.82 15.77 9.98
N GLN A 601 22.89 15.42 8.70
CA GLN A 601 23.68 16.17 7.71
C GLN A 601 23.06 17.54 7.36
N SER A 602 21.74 17.65 7.47
CA SER A 602 20.96 18.88 7.25
C SER A 602 21.10 19.92 8.38
N LEU A 603 21.66 19.53 9.53
CA LEU A 603 21.92 20.41 10.66
C LEU A 603 23.13 21.33 10.47
N SER A 604 23.13 22.48 11.17
CA SER A 604 24.28 23.38 11.22
C SER A 604 25.50 22.72 11.90
N GLU A 605 26.69 23.31 11.76
CA GLU A 605 27.89 22.79 12.46
C GLU A 605 27.76 22.91 13.99
N GLU A 606 27.10 23.96 14.46
CA GLU A 606 26.81 24.20 15.88
C GLU A 606 25.84 23.14 16.43
N SER A 607 24.72 22.89 15.74
CA SER A 607 23.75 21.86 16.17
C SER A 607 24.34 20.45 16.16
N ARG A 608 25.16 20.10 15.15
CA ARG A 608 25.87 18.80 15.09
C ARG A 608 26.94 18.63 16.18
N LYS A 609 27.54 19.72 16.66
CA LYS A 609 28.45 19.69 17.81
C LYS A 609 27.70 19.60 19.14
N ALA A 610 26.55 20.28 19.25
CA ALA A 610 25.74 20.33 20.46
C ALA A 610 24.90 19.06 20.68
N TRP A 611 24.57 18.30 19.64
CA TRP A 611 23.94 16.97 19.72
C TRP A 611 24.51 16.05 18.63
N PRO A 612 25.62 15.33 18.92
CA PRO A 612 26.42 14.66 17.90
C PRO A 612 25.91 13.27 17.50
N LEU A 613 24.59 13.02 17.55
CA LEU A 613 23.98 11.71 17.32
C LEU A 613 23.38 11.61 15.89
N ASP A 614 23.25 10.38 15.38
CA ASP A 614 22.71 10.08 14.04
C ASP A 614 21.22 9.70 14.12
N PHE A 615 20.39 10.39 13.35
CA PHE A 615 18.93 10.30 13.41
C PHE A 615 18.32 10.65 12.04
N GLY A 616 17.11 10.14 11.80
CA GLY A 616 16.25 10.55 10.71
C GLY A 616 14.88 10.99 11.23
N LEU A 617 14.38 12.13 10.77
CA LEU A 617 13.02 12.63 11.01
C LEU A 617 12.22 12.64 9.70
N VAL A 618 10.95 12.23 9.78
CA VAL A 618 9.95 12.47 8.73
C VAL A 618 8.75 13.16 9.38
N TYR A 619 8.46 14.39 8.97
CA TYR A 619 7.27 15.13 9.38
C TYR A 619 6.23 15.06 8.26
N SER A 620 5.12 14.37 8.52
CA SER A 620 3.99 14.21 7.60
C SER A 620 2.92 15.26 7.88
N VAL A 621 2.48 15.99 6.86
CA VAL A 621 1.38 16.98 6.95
C VAL A 621 0.27 16.58 5.99
N THR A 622 -0.86 16.11 6.52
CA THR A 622 -2.01 15.68 5.71
C THR A 622 -3.11 16.73 5.75
N LEU A 623 -3.38 17.36 4.61
CA LEU A 623 -4.53 18.23 4.40
C LEU A 623 -5.70 17.41 3.86
N SER A 624 -6.82 17.44 4.57
CA SER A 624 -8.10 16.90 4.12
C SER A 624 -9.17 18.00 4.24
N LYS A 625 -10.37 17.77 3.69
CA LYS A 625 -11.48 18.69 3.90
C LYS A 625 -11.70 18.93 5.41
N ASP A 626 -11.71 20.22 5.79
CA ASP A 626 -11.93 20.75 7.14
C ASP A 626 -11.04 20.16 8.27
N SER A 627 -9.95 19.47 7.93
CA SER A 627 -9.02 18.87 8.91
C SER A 627 -7.56 18.86 8.44
N LEU A 628 -6.65 18.89 9.42
CA LEU A 628 -5.20 18.82 9.21
C LEU A 628 -4.58 17.80 10.18
N GLN A 629 -3.91 16.79 9.66
CA GLN A 629 -3.06 15.90 10.45
C GLN A 629 -1.60 16.37 10.37
N ALA A 630 -0.87 16.24 11.48
CA ALA A 630 0.56 16.52 11.56
C ALA A 630 1.22 15.46 12.45
N VAL A 631 2.14 14.68 11.89
CA VAL A 631 2.79 13.53 12.56
C VAL A 631 4.30 13.60 12.36
N LEU A 632 5.07 13.33 13.41
CA LEU A 632 6.52 13.16 13.33
C LEU A 632 6.90 11.71 13.60
N THR A 633 7.52 11.08 12.60
CA THR A 633 8.24 9.82 12.73
C THR A 633 9.70 10.14 13.06
N VAL A 634 10.26 9.48 14.09
CA VAL A 634 11.63 9.65 14.59
C VAL A 634 12.34 8.29 14.53
N ARG A 635 13.48 8.22 13.85
CA ARG A 635 14.30 7.01 13.73
C ARG A 635 15.68 7.21 14.33
N ASN A 636 16.16 6.21 15.09
CA ASN A 636 17.56 6.15 15.47
C ASN A 636 18.38 5.47 14.35
N GLU A 637 19.28 6.23 13.73
CA GLU A 637 20.13 5.77 12.63
C GLU A 637 21.60 5.57 13.05
N GLY A 638 21.92 5.83 14.33
CA GLY A 638 23.23 5.65 14.92
C GLY A 638 23.47 4.26 15.52
N GLU A 639 24.66 4.09 16.08
CA GLU A 639 25.03 2.90 16.86
C GLU A 639 24.65 3.01 18.35
N GLU A 640 24.44 4.22 18.84
CA GLU A 640 24.14 4.53 20.25
C GLU A 640 22.65 4.84 20.45
N SER A 641 22.11 4.46 21.61
CA SER A 641 20.77 4.85 22.03
C SER A 641 20.65 6.35 22.28
N PHE A 642 19.51 6.98 21.96
CA PHE A 642 19.27 8.38 22.32
C PHE A 642 17.94 8.63 23.02
N GLU A 643 17.89 9.75 23.75
CA GLU A 643 16.73 10.22 24.50
C GLU A 643 16.31 11.61 23.99
N PHE A 644 15.02 11.78 23.73
CA PHE A 644 14.44 12.98 23.13
C PHE A 644 13.07 13.34 23.73
N GLN A 645 12.59 14.54 23.39
CA GLN A 645 11.22 15.00 23.60
C GLN A 645 10.69 15.57 22.28
N PHE A 646 9.38 15.48 22.10
CA PHE A 646 8.69 15.94 20.89
C PHE A 646 7.47 16.79 21.24
N LEU A 647 7.25 17.88 20.51
CA LEU A 647 5.99 18.64 20.58
C LEU A 647 5.71 19.44 19.29
N LEU A 648 4.43 19.51 18.91
CA LEU A 648 3.89 20.40 17.89
C LEU A 648 3.35 21.66 18.57
N HIS A 649 4.06 22.78 18.43
CA HIS A 649 3.80 24.02 19.15
C HIS A 649 2.64 24.82 18.50
N THR A 650 1.48 24.20 18.31
CA THR A 650 0.38 24.72 17.46
C THR A 650 -0.27 26.00 17.99
N TYR A 651 -0.18 27.09 17.22
CA TYR A 651 -0.84 28.38 17.48
C TYR A 651 -2.21 28.43 16.76
N PHE A 652 -3.30 28.24 17.51
CA PHE A 652 -4.66 28.31 16.95
C PHE A 652 -5.18 29.74 16.83
N ARG A 653 -5.79 30.06 15.68
CA ARG A 653 -6.43 31.36 15.43
C ARG A 653 -7.83 31.41 16.03
N ILE A 654 -8.04 32.40 16.89
CA ILE A 654 -9.30 32.70 17.58
C ILE A 654 -9.63 34.19 17.42
N GLN A 655 -10.89 34.55 17.67
CA GLN A 655 -11.37 35.93 17.62
C GLN A 655 -11.01 36.69 18.90
N ASP A 656 -11.21 36.06 20.07
CA ASP A 656 -11.00 36.69 21.37
C ASP A 656 -10.70 35.64 22.46
N VAL A 657 -9.50 35.69 23.02
CA VAL A 657 -9.01 34.81 24.09
C VAL A 657 -9.86 34.84 25.37
N SER A 658 -10.58 35.94 25.63
CA SER A 658 -11.49 36.05 26.78
C SER A 658 -12.81 35.28 26.60
N LYS A 659 -13.11 34.87 25.36
CA LYS A 659 -14.35 34.18 24.95
C LYS A 659 -14.17 32.68 24.70
N ILE A 660 -12.94 32.18 24.82
CA ILE A 660 -12.66 30.75 24.62
C ILE A 660 -12.76 29.94 25.92
N ALA A 661 -13.03 28.65 25.77
CA ALA A 661 -12.79 27.65 26.82
C ALA A 661 -12.20 26.38 26.20
N ILE A 662 -11.16 25.84 26.84
CA ILE A 662 -10.52 24.58 26.47
C ILE A 662 -11.11 23.46 27.34
N THR A 663 -11.54 22.37 26.71
CA THR A 663 -12.13 21.19 27.37
C THR A 663 -11.31 19.93 27.06
N GLY A 664 -11.58 18.82 27.78
CA GLY A 664 -10.80 17.59 27.63
C GLY A 664 -9.47 17.61 28.42
N LEU A 665 -9.39 18.42 29.48
CA LEU A 665 -8.26 18.48 30.43
C LEU A 665 -8.70 18.24 31.90
N SER A 666 -9.98 17.95 32.14
CA SER A 666 -10.55 17.79 33.48
C SER A 666 -9.96 16.59 34.22
N GLY A 667 -9.75 16.73 35.53
CA GLY A 667 -9.16 15.70 36.39
C GLY A 667 -7.68 15.40 36.11
N THR A 668 -7.05 16.11 35.18
CA THR A 668 -5.64 15.90 34.82
C THR A 668 -4.71 16.77 35.67
N GLU A 669 -3.56 16.25 36.06
CA GLU A 669 -2.48 17.03 36.68
C GLU A 669 -1.73 17.87 35.63
N TYR A 670 -1.30 19.06 36.03
CA TYR A 670 -0.48 19.94 35.20
C TYR A 670 0.60 20.66 36.01
N ILE A 671 1.73 20.94 35.36
CA ILE A 671 2.77 21.85 35.88
C ILE A 671 2.49 23.25 35.34
N ASP A 672 2.33 24.23 36.22
CA ASP A 672 2.14 25.64 35.86
C ASP A 672 3.48 26.39 35.93
N LYS A 673 4.05 26.74 34.78
CA LYS A 673 5.37 27.40 34.70
C LYS A 673 5.33 28.86 35.19
N VAL A 674 4.16 29.52 35.15
CA VAL A 674 3.99 30.87 35.68
C VAL A 674 4.04 30.84 37.21
N LEU A 675 3.48 29.79 37.82
CA LEU A 675 3.53 29.54 39.26
C LEU A 675 4.78 28.74 39.68
N ASN A 676 5.96 29.14 39.20
CA ASN A 676 7.27 28.55 39.52
C ASN A 676 7.37 27.03 39.26
N ALA A 677 6.70 26.53 38.23
CA ALA A 677 6.63 25.09 37.89
C ALA A 677 6.05 24.21 39.02
N SER A 678 5.06 24.72 39.75
CA SER A 678 4.30 23.93 40.73
C SER A 678 3.24 23.05 40.06
N THR A 679 2.97 21.87 40.65
CA THR A 679 1.95 20.92 40.18
C THR A 679 0.57 21.25 40.76
N HIS A 680 -0.45 21.19 39.91
CA HIS A 680 -1.87 21.44 40.23
C HIS A 680 -2.76 20.40 39.53
N THR A 681 -4.04 20.32 39.90
CA THR A 681 -5.03 19.50 39.20
C THR A 681 -6.11 20.38 38.57
N GLN A 682 -6.54 20.06 37.35
CA GLN A 682 -7.59 20.79 36.64
C GLN A 682 -8.97 20.30 37.06
N SER A 683 -9.50 20.84 38.16
CA SER A 683 -10.81 20.47 38.71
C SER A 683 -12.00 20.95 37.87
N ASP A 684 -11.86 22.07 37.17
CA ASP A 684 -12.91 22.61 36.30
C ASP A 684 -12.91 21.93 34.93
N ASN A 685 -14.09 21.58 34.42
CA ASN A 685 -14.26 20.99 33.08
C ASN A 685 -13.88 21.93 31.92
N GLN A 686 -13.66 23.22 32.21
CA GLN A 686 -13.27 24.25 31.25
C GLN A 686 -12.07 25.05 31.78
N LEU A 687 -10.94 25.01 31.06
CA LEU A 687 -9.88 25.99 31.23
C LEU A 687 -10.26 27.27 30.48
N LYS A 688 -10.25 28.41 31.18
CA LYS A 688 -10.40 29.76 30.61
C LYS A 688 -9.09 30.52 30.78
N ILE A 689 -8.73 31.31 29.78
CA ILE A 689 -7.48 32.08 29.76
C ILE A 689 -7.77 33.51 30.23
N THR A 690 -7.36 33.84 31.46
CA THR A 690 -7.63 35.15 32.10
C THR A 690 -6.37 35.93 32.47
N GLY A 691 -5.21 35.48 31.97
CA GLY A 691 -3.88 35.98 32.28
C GLY A 691 -2.81 35.19 31.54
N GLU A 692 -1.53 35.44 31.83
CA GLU A 692 -0.46 34.58 31.30
C GLU A 692 -0.70 33.13 31.73
N THR A 693 -0.65 32.22 30.76
CA THR A 693 -0.87 30.78 30.99
C THR A 693 0.27 30.03 30.33
N ASP A 694 0.94 29.14 31.06
CA ASP A 694 1.99 28.26 30.55
C ASP A 694 1.93 26.95 31.33
N ARG A 695 1.11 25.99 30.86
CA ARG A 695 0.73 24.79 31.61
C ARG A 695 0.99 23.52 30.83
N VAL A 696 1.72 22.59 31.43
CA VAL A 696 2.03 21.27 30.86
C VAL A 696 1.13 20.23 31.52
N TYR A 697 0.07 19.81 30.82
CA TYR A 697 -0.81 18.71 31.20
C TYR A 697 -0.21 17.38 30.77
N LYS A 698 -0.28 16.35 31.63
CA LYS A 698 0.49 15.10 31.49
C LYS A 698 -0.38 13.85 31.45
N ASP A 699 0.04 12.82 30.71
CA ASP A 699 -0.56 11.46 30.70
C ASP A 699 -2.10 11.49 30.59
N ILE A 700 -2.63 12.37 29.74
CA ILE A 700 -4.07 12.63 29.56
C ILE A 700 -4.75 11.36 29.08
N LYS A 701 -5.87 10.97 29.71
CA LYS A 701 -6.54 9.68 29.49
C LYS A 701 -7.56 9.68 28.34
N GLN A 702 -7.92 10.86 27.86
CA GLN A 702 -8.79 11.08 26.71
C GLN A 702 -7.97 11.61 25.53
N ASP A 703 -8.28 11.17 24.32
CA ASP A 703 -7.46 11.51 23.13
C ASP A 703 -7.67 12.95 22.66
N THR A 704 -8.82 13.56 22.95
CA THR A 704 -9.20 14.88 22.42
C THR A 704 -9.09 15.99 23.48
N THR A 705 -8.55 17.13 23.07
CA THR A 705 -8.69 18.43 23.75
C THR A 705 -9.36 19.39 22.78
N SER A 706 -10.50 19.97 23.17
CA SER A 706 -11.31 20.80 22.28
C SER A 706 -11.22 22.28 22.67
N ILE A 707 -11.24 23.15 21.67
CA ILE A 707 -11.34 24.59 21.83
C ILE A 707 -12.76 25.01 21.47
N THR A 708 -13.43 25.72 22.38
CA THR A 708 -14.71 26.38 22.13
C THR A 708 -14.55 27.90 22.12
N GLU A 709 -15.39 28.60 21.35
CA GLU A 709 -15.41 30.07 21.20
C GLU A 709 -16.88 30.56 21.29
N ASP A 710 -17.17 31.53 22.17
CA ASP A 710 -18.54 31.93 22.54
C ASP A 710 -19.48 30.72 22.83
N GLY A 711 -18.91 29.66 23.42
CA GLY A 711 -19.61 28.42 23.77
C GLY A 711 -19.86 27.44 22.62
N LYS A 712 -19.38 27.72 21.39
CA LYS A 712 -19.49 26.83 20.22
C LYS A 712 -18.19 26.07 19.97
N PRO A 713 -18.20 24.84 19.43
CA PRO A 713 -16.98 24.17 18.97
C PRO A 713 -16.24 25.03 17.93
N ARG A 714 -14.91 25.14 18.08
CA ARG A 714 -14.02 25.86 17.14
C ARG A 714 -12.95 24.94 16.58
N PHE A 715 -12.33 24.12 17.43
CA PHE A 715 -11.39 23.05 17.07
C PHE A 715 -11.59 21.81 17.95
N ASP A 716 -11.40 20.63 17.39
CA ASP A 716 -11.00 19.44 18.15
C ASP A 716 -9.54 19.10 17.83
N VAL A 717 -8.70 18.99 18.86
CA VAL A 717 -7.29 18.61 18.75
C VAL A 717 -7.16 17.20 19.31
N ILE A 718 -6.98 16.22 18.43
CA ILE A 718 -6.90 14.79 18.77
C ILE A 718 -5.42 14.41 18.80
N ARG A 719 -4.96 13.86 19.93
CA ARG A 719 -3.61 13.30 20.10
C ARG A 719 -3.42 12.02 19.28
N ASP A 720 -2.23 11.84 18.72
CA ASP A 720 -1.85 10.65 17.96
C ASP A 720 -0.55 10.06 18.54
N ASN A 721 -0.63 8.85 19.08
CA ASN A 721 0.42 8.14 19.87
C ASN A 721 1.15 8.96 20.97
N VAL A 722 0.56 10.07 21.45
CA VAL A 722 1.10 10.93 22.51
C VAL A 722 0.04 11.28 23.55
N LYS A 723 0.44 11.80 24.71
CA LYS A 723 -0.46 11.99 25.85
C LYS A 723 -0.39 13.34 26.55
N ASP A 724 0.61 14.15 26.27
CA ASP A 724 0.79 15.43 26.94
C ASP A 724 0.14 16.55 26.12
N THR A 725 -0.18 17.65 26.78
CA THR A 725 -0.66 18.86 26.10
C THR A 725 -0.22 20.09 26.85
N VAL A 726 0.43 21.01 26.14
CA VAL A 726 0.80 22.31 26.70
C VAL A 726 -0.24 23.33 26.27
N THR A 727 -0.81 24.06 27.22
CA THR A 727 -1.66 25.22 26.92
C THR A 727 -0.90 26.49 27.22
N TRP A 728 -0.76 27.36 26.22
CA TRP A 728 0.01 28.61 26.37
C TRP A 728 -0.70 29.82 25.77
N ASN A 729 -0.63 30.93 26.50
CA ASN A 729 -0.87 32.28 25.99
C ASN A 729 0.08 33.26 26.72
N PRO A 730 0.83 34.11 25.99
CA PRO A 730 1.80 35.02 26.61
C PRO A 730 1.16 36.12 27.44
N TRP A 731 -0.10 36.48 27.15
CA TRP A 731 -0.74 37.69 27.69
C TRP A 731 0.07 38.97 27.40
N ILE A 732 -0.34 40.08 28.01
CA ILE A 732 0.05 41.44 27.62
C ILE A 732 1.57 41.68 27.65
N GLU A 733 2.23 41.48 28.80
CA GLU A 733 3.63 41.94 28.97
C GLU A 733 4.65 41.02 28.28
N LYS A 734 4.39 39.71 28.23
CA LYS A 734 5.26 38.75 27.53
C LYS A 734 5.11 38.86 26.01
N ALA A 735 3.93 39.23 25.50
CA ALA A 735 3.74 39.55 24.09
C ALA A 735 4.59 40.75 23.67
N LYS A 736 4.46 41.90 24.36
CA LYS A 736 5.29 43.10 24.14
C LYS A 736 6.79 42.83 24.22
N ALA A 737 7.22 41.92 25.10
CA ALA A 737 8.64 41.58 25.29
C ALA A 737 9.22 40.73 24.14
N MET A 738 8.39 40.08 23.32
CA MET A 738 8.83 39.28 22.19
C MET A 738 8.91 40.13 20.92
N GLY A 739 10.10 40.60 20.56
CA GLY A 739 10.37 41.35 19.31
C GLY A 739 10.20 40.58 17.99
N ASP A 740 9.41 39.50 18.01
CA ASP A 740 8.93 38.74 16.85
C ASP A 740 7.42 38.45 16.92
N PHE A 741 6.73 38.99 17.93
CA PHE A 741 5.30 38.90 18.18
C PHE A 741 4.66 40.25 17.79
N SER A 742 3.76 40.26 16.82
CA SER A 742 3.07 41.45 16.36
C SER A 742 1.69 41.10 15.81
N PRO A 743 0.66 41.93 16.06
CA PRO A 743 0.65 43.11 16.93
C PRO A 743 0.84 42.74 18.42
N ASP A 744 1.24 43.72 19.26
CA ASP A 744 1.43 43.55 20.71
C ASP A 744 0.21 42.90 21.40
N ASP A 745 -1.00 43.20 20.93
CA ASP A 745 -2.25 42.66 21.46
C ASP A 745 -2.78 41.42 20.72
N GLY A 746 -2.00 40.89 19.76
CA GLY A 746 -2.28 39.65 19.03
C GLY A 746 -2.39 38.41 19.93
N TYR A 747 -1.97 38.49 21.20
CA TYR A 747 -2.25 37.48 22.23
C TYR A 747 -3.75 37.26 22.42
N LYS A 748 -4.61 38.23 22.05
CA LYS A 748 -6.07 38.09 22.04
C LYS A 748 -6.58 37.16 20.95
N ASN A 749 -5.83 36.99 19.87
CA ASN A 749 -6.25 36.26 18.67
C ASN A 749 -5.57 34.88 18.53
N MET A 750 -4.83 34.45 19.56
CA MET A 750 -4.15 33.17 19.61
C MET A 750 -4.43 32.39 20.89
N VAL A 751 -4.46 31.06 20.79
CA VAL A 751 -4.18 30.18 21.91
C VAL A 751 -3.32 29.03 21.43
N CYS A 752 -2.28 28.66 22.19
CA CYS A 752 -1.52 27.46 21.90
C CYS A 752 -2.13 26.29 22.64
N VAL A 753 -2.41 25.21 21.90
CA VAL A 753 -2.78 23.88 22.43
C VAL A 753 -1.86 22.90 21.72
N GLU A 754 -0.74 22.64 22.38
CA GLU A 754 0.46 22.04 21.81
C GLU A 754 0.50 20.56 22.17
N ILE A 755 0.68 19.69 21.19
CA ILE A 755 0.54 18.24 21.35
C ILE A 755 1.92 17.58 21.30
N GLY A 756 2.23 16.69 22.25
CA GLY A 756 3.56 16.08 22.28
C GLY A 756 3.78 15.02 23.37
N ALA A 757 5.03 14.57 23.43
CA ALA A 757 5.60 13.72 24.46
C ALA A 757 6.74 14.51 25.12
N VAL A 758 6.41 15.15 26.24
CA VAL A 758 7.26 16.11 26.98
C VAL A 758 7.30 15.84 28.48
N ASP A 759 6.48 14.91 28.99
CA ASP A 759 6.73 14.29 30.28
C ASP A 759 7.76 13.17 30.16
N GLY A 760 8.84 13.27 30.95
CA GLY A 760 10.01 12.39 30.82
C GLY A 760 10.75 12.54 29.49
N TRP A 761 11.44 11.46 29.10
CA TRP A 761 12.19 11.35 27.84
C TRP A 761 11.73 10.11 27.08
N GLN A 762 11.59 10.24 25.77
CA GLN A 762 11.36 9.12 24.86
C GLN A 762 12.72 8.55 24.47
N ARG A 763 12.94 7.25 24.69
CA ARG A 763 14.21 6.56 24.42
C ARG A 763 14.08 5.71 23.16
N LEU A 764 15.09 5.75 22.30
CA LEU A 764 15.22 4.88 21.12
C LEU A 764 16.57 4.17 21.13
N GLU A 765 16.54 2.85 21.12
CA GLU A 765 17.71 2.00 20.85
C GLU A 765 18.05 2.02 19.34
N LYS A 766 19.19 1.42 18.98
CA LYS A 766 19.69 1.38 17.59
C LYS A 766 18.63 0.84 16.62
N GLY A 767 18.31 1.63 15.58
CA GLY A 767 17.41 1.23 14.51
C GLY A 767 15.93 1.25 14.86
N GLU A 768 15.55 1.58 16.10
CA GLU A 768 14.16 1.73 16.50
C GLU A 768 13.51 2.98 15.87
N VAL A 769 12.19 2.95 15.79
CA VAL A 769 11.34 4.03 15.28
C VAL A 769 10.27 4.36 16.32
N TRP A 770 10.06 5.65 16.54
CA TRP A 770 8.96 6.22 17.32
C TRP A 770 8.11 7.11 16.42
N GLU A 771 6.83 7.26 16.72
CA GLU A 771 5.93 8.15 16.00
C GLU A 771 4.97 8.85 16.96
N GLY A 772 4.59 10.09 16.65
CA GLY A 772 3.54 10.80 17.37
C GLY A 772 3.15 12.13 16.71
N GLY A 773 1.97 12.63 17.04
CA GLY A 773 1.40 13.78 16.37
C GLY A 773 0.01 14.19 16.82
N MET A 774 -0.73 14.82 15.92
CA MET A 774 -2.12 15.24 16.13
C MET A 774 -2.96 15.18 14.85
N LEU A 775 -4.27 15.04 15.02
CA LEU A 775 -5.29 15.38 14.02
C LEU A 775 -6.14 16.54 14.54
N VAL A 776 -6.17 17.65 13.81
CA VAL A 776 -7.05 18.79 14.11
C VAL A 776 -8.25 18.78 13.17
N LYS A 777 -9.45 18.98 13.73
CA LYS A 777 -10.68 19.29 12.97
C LYS A 777 -11.09 20.74 13.20
N SER A 778 -11.40 21.46 12.13
CA SER A 778 -12.03 22.79 12.19
C SER A 778 -13.55 22.63 12.18
N HIS A 779 -14.25 23.47 12.94
CA HIS A 779 -15.73 23.52 12.99
C HIS A 779 -16.31 24.77 12.29
N LEU A 780 -15.50 25.45 11.45
CA LEU A 780 -15.83 26.68 10.71
C LEU A 780 -15.49 26.61 9.21
#